data_AF-A0A3P8QDM5-F1
#
_entry.id   AF-A0A3P8QDM5-F1
#
_cell.length_a   1.000
_cell.length_b   1.000
_cell.length_c   1.000
_cell.angle_alpha   90.00
_cell.angle_beta   90.00
_cell.angle_gamma   90.00
#
_symmetry.space_group_name_H-M   'P 1'
#
loop_
_entity.id
_entity.type
_entity.pdbx_description
1 polymer ?
#
loop_
_entity_poly.entity_id
_entity_poly.type
_entity_poly.pdbx_seq_one_letter_code
_entity_poly.pdbx_strand_id
1 'polypeptide(L)'
;MWGNQVVFNCCKSATQKLEKVFILNPGLENNKISSNFLEITTMFLSTETHLEKLLDDLGLEQYYRKKLKLRKILEIDVKTITDEAANCKSDLPWYFLKKLMMVNVTARNVTYTTMFDSGSDGVSGSQEFSIENLFKSPNTGGMMHPLDIIAALFLCSDGFLQQEMALKMSTCQFSVPLLLPNCDTNQCTLMLWAMRDIVKKYRPQSLSESKGFIEDRIVLSELPMISFVRLGECSLSKSEILNKLLSNSQQYHDTFVHHNMECGDSPRRISNGLTEITWYLPCGNTNIDIFSQPVAVANLRGDIASFQTQYSFLCQTSAAVFVFFDNLDTEHSLLTNQQHEAQIFLVGNYESKSCSEDSLKRVVTKLGLNNNNIISKTKQKNDADLVKDLRKTITDVVNNSKMKMTIEQMADIAHELGILVDEYSPECQTAKTNAEAITEEIQDIHIFKEDQLQRQGEIWKKLASLEKEEFRLRKLGSKNIEDYKSELKKDREELRKNQNSYDMSRAMTQFIVAISSPGTERFYFLKWMRMNLDNLSCVKLSELREKYKEKCKNSENKEEIKEIDRQISNSSLGTEHFFREMGQIYEASLSLPQTDPARQQLQHLPKLCAELLLDGFPLELVDGDASNIPLRWVSDVLSQLSDLVSSNRKILVVTVLGVHSTGKSTLLNTMFGVQFAVSSGRCTRGAFMLLIKINEDMKKVLNCDFMLIIDTEGLKSPEHAQLENSYEHNNELATLVVGLSDVTIVNIEMENSTEMKDILQIVVHAFLRMKEVGKKPKCVFVHQNVSDVSAHEKNLQDRKLLLEQLNEMTQAAAKMEKKEENKSFTDVMEYSPDTGNWYIPGLWNGNPPMAPVNAGYSEAVYELKKHIIQLLGNCESSVNDEILHIIDEK
;
A
#
# COMPACT_ATOMS: atom_id res chain seq x y z
N MET A 1 27.19 -18.31 -4.18
CA MET A 1 28.27 -18.61 -5.16
C MET A 1 29.04 -19.91 -4.92
N TRP A 2 29.09 -20.49 -3.71
CA TRP A 2 29.98 -21.65 -3.43
C TRP A 2 29.39 -23.05 -3.72
N GLY A 3 28.07 -23.19 -3.88
CA GLY A 3 27.43 -24.48 -4.20
C GLY A 3 27.66 -24.96 -5.64
N ASN A 4 27.75 -24.03 -6.60
CA ASN A 4 27.88 -24.37 -8.02
C ASN A 4 29.26 -24.93 -8.39
N GLN A 5 30.31 -24.56 -7.65
CA GLN A 5 31.67 -25.06 -7.89
C GLN A 5 31.81 -26.53 -7.51
N VAL A 6 31.08 -26.97 -6.47
CA VAL A 6 31.12 -28.36 -5.97
C VAL A 6 30.40 -29.30 -6.93
N VAL A 7 29.24 -28.87 -7.46
CA VAL A 7 28.48 -29.63 -8.48
C VAL A 7 29.29 -29.76 -9.78
N PHE A 8 29.94 -28.69 -10.22
CA PHE A 8 30.76 -28.70 -11.43
C PHE A 8 31.98 -29.63 -11.30
N ASN A 9 32.61 -29.66 -10.12
CA ASN A 9 33.75 -30.54 -9.84
C ASN A 9 33.33 -32.02 -9.69
N CYS A 10 32.14 -32.30 -9.14
CA CYS A 10 31.58 -33.66 -9.10
C CYS A 10 31.25 -34.19 -10.51
N CYS A 11 30.67 -33.36 -11.38
CA CYS A 11 30.40 -33.73 -12.77
C CYS A 11 31.68 -34.05 -13.54
N LYS A 12 32.75 -33.25 -13.38
CA LYS A 12 34.07 -33.49 -13.99
C LYS A 12 34.74 -34.78 -13.52
N SER A 13 34.61 -35.09 -12.23
CA SER A 13 35.14 -36.33 -11.62
C SER A 13 34.38 -37.58 -12.13
N ALA A 14 33.08 -37.47 -12.35
CA ALA A 14 32.27 -38.52 -12.93
C ALA A 14 32.61 -38.78 -14.41
N THR A 15 32.86 -37.72 -15.20
CA THR A 15 33.26 -37.85 -16.62
C THR A 15 34.64 -38.51 -16.75
N GLN A 16 35.61 -38.12 -15.91
CA GLN A 16 36.96 -38.74 -15.91
C GLN A 16 36.96 -40.20 -15.46
N LYS A 17 36.05 -40.60 -14.56
CA LYS A 17 35.87 -42.02 -14.18
C LYS A 17 35.23 -42.84 -15.29
N LEU A 18 34.30 -42.26 -16.07
CA LEU A 18 33.64 -42.92 -17.20
C LEU A 18 34.57 -43.07 -18.42
N GLU A 19 35.45 -42.11 -18.71
CA GLU A 19 36.48 -42.24 -19.76
C GLU A 19 37.43 -43.42 -19.48
N LYS A 20 37.80 -43.66 -18.21
CA LYS A 20 38.61 -44.83 -17.83
C LYS A 20 37.90 -46.16 -18.03
N VAL A 21 36.57 -46.20 -17.95
CA VAL A 21 35.77 -47.41 -18.18
C VAL A 21 35.69 -47.75 -19.68
N PHE A 22 35.62 -46.73 -20.54
CA PHE A 22 35.63 -46.92 -22.01
C PHE A 22 36.99 -47.36 -22.56
N ILE A 23 38.10 -46.95 -21.96
CA ILE A 23 39.45 -47.35 -22.38
C ILE A 23 39.76 -48.82 -22.04
N LEU A 24 39.07 -49.41 -21.06
CA LEU A 24 39.34 -50.76 -20.57
C LEU A 24 38.47 -51.88 -21.21
N ASN A 25 37.49 -51.57 -22.06
CA ASN A 25 36.63 -52.57 -22.72
C ASN A 25 36.20 -52.12 -24.12
N PRO A 26 36.91 -52.49 -25.20
CA PRO A 26 36.63 -52.02 -26.57
C PRO A 26 35.47 -52.74 -27.28
N GLY A 27 34.65 -53.54 -26.57
CA GLY A 27 33.74 -54.52 -27.18
C GLY A 27 32.23 -54.31 -26.97
N LEU A 28 31.78 -53.16 -26.46
CA LEU A 28 30.34 -52.91 -26.25
C LEU A 28 29.73 -52.16 -27.45
N GLU A 29 28.74 -52.80 -28.10
CA GLU A 29 28.05 -52.32 -29.30
C GLU A 29 27.47 -50.90 -29.15
N ASN A 30 27.92 -50.00 -30.03
CA ASN A 30 27.65 -48.56 -30.02
C ASN A 30 26.18 -48.13 -30.28
N ASN A 31 25.27 -49.04 -30.65
CA ASN A 31 23.93 -48.64 -31.09
C ASN A 31 22.82 -48.73 -30.03
N LYS A 32 23.04 -49.41 -28.89
CA LYS A 32 22.06 -49.44 -27.78
C LYS A 32 22.34 -48.44 -26.67
N ILE A 33 23.56 -47.91 -26.60
CA ILE A 33 23.94 -46.95 -25.56
C ILE A 33 23.60 -45.52 -26.00
N SER A 34 23.65 -45.19 -27.30
CA SER A 34 23.29 -43.85 -27.78
C SER A 34 21.80 -43.49 -27.65
N SER A 35 20.87 -44.46 -27.76
CA SER A 35 19.44 -44.19 -27.54
C SER A 35 19.15 -43.98 -26.06
N ASN A 36 19.74 -44.81 -25.19
CA ASN A 36 19.60 -44.67 -23.75
C ASN A 36 20.33 -43.44 -23.21
N PHE A 37 21.45 -43.01 -23.82
CA PHE A 37 22.14 -41.77 -23.41
C PHE A 37 21.35 -40.54 -23.85
N LEU A 38 20.69 -40.56 -25.02
CA LEU A 38 19.80 -39.48 -25.42
C LEU A 38 18.53 -39.47 -24.57
N GLU A 39 17.90 -40.62 -24.29
CA GLU A 39 16.75 -40.71 -23.37
C GLU A 39 17.10 -40.32 -21.93
N ILE A 40 18.26 -40.70 -21.41
CA ILE A 40 18.70 -40.33 -20.05
C ILE A 40 19.09 -38.85 -20.01
N THR A 41 19.76 -38.30 -21.02
CA THR A 41 20.09 -36.86 -21.06
C THR A 41 18.83 -36.00 -21.28
N THR A 42 17.81 -36.52 -21.97
CA THR A 42 16.50 -35.86 -22.12
C THR A 42 15.62 -36.03 -20.86
N MET A 43 15.70 -37.17 -20.16
CA MET A 43 15.05 -37.39 -18.85
C MET A 43 15.67 -36.55 -17.73
N PHE A 44 16.96 -36.22 -17.80
CA PHE A 44 17.64 -35.35 -16.83
C PHE A 44 17.52 -33.86 -17.15
N LEU A 45 16.91 -33.45 -18.28
CA LEU A 45 16.82 -32.05 -18.71
C LEU A 45 15.43 -31.40 -18.71
N SER A 46 14.34 -32.10 -18.37
CA SER A 46 13.06 -31.41 -18.08
C SER A 46 12.03 -32.32 -17.41
N THR A 47 12.19 -32.64 -16.12
CA THR A 47 11.00 -32.82 -15.29
C THR A 47 10.57 -31.43 -14.83
N GLU A 48 9.66 -30.82 -15.57
CA GLU A 48 9.02 -29.55 -15.23
C GLU A 48 8.54 -29.61 -13.78
N THR A 49 9.01 -28.69 -12.93
CA THR A 49 8.66 -28.73 -11.50
C THR A 49 7.19 -28.36 -11.29
N HIS A 50 6.62 -28.75 -10.14
CA HIS A 50 5.23 -28.40 -9.82
C HIS A 50 5.00 -26.88 -9.82
N LEU A 51 6.02 -26.11 -9.45
CA LEU A 51 6.04 -24.66 -9.50
C LEU A 51 6.11 -24.15 -10.93
N GLU A 52 7.07 -24.61 -11.74
CA GLU A 52 7.25 -24.17 -13.13
C GLU A 52 5.95 -24.34 -13.94
N LYS A 53 5.32 -25.51 -13.82
CA LYS A 53 4.05 -25.79 -14.49
C LYS A 53 2.91 -24.87 -14.03
N LEU A 54 2.86 -24.53 -12.73
CA LEU A 54 1.85 -23.60 -12.22
C LEU A 54 2.12 -22.18 -12.72
N LEU A 55 3.39 -21.77 -12.77
CA LEU A 55 3.77 -20.46 -13.25
C LEU A 55 3.50 -20.31 -14.75
N ASP A 56 3.65 -21.37 -15.54
CA ASP A 56 3.24 -21.39 -16.95
C ASP A 56 1.71 -21.27 -17.08
N ASP A 57 0.94 -22.06 -16.33
CA ASP A 57 -0.53 -21.96 -16.27
C ASP A 57 -1.01 -20.53 -15.93
N LEU A 58 -0.27 -19.82 -15.07
CA LEU A 58 -0.57 -18.45 -14.63
C LEU A 58 0.09 -17.36 -15.48
N GLY A 59 0.91 -17.69 -16.49
CA GLY A 59 1.65 -16.72 -17.30
C GLY A 59 2.70 -15.92 -16.52
N LEU A 60 3.20 -16.46 -15.41
CA LEU A 60 4.14 -15.81 -14.48
C LEU A 60 5.60 -16.31 -14.61
N GLU A 61 5.88 -17.29 -15.46
CA GLU A 61 7.20 -17.94 -15.60
C GLU A 61 8.35 -16.92 -15.74
N GLN A 62 8.19 -15.93 -16.64
CA GLN A 62 9.20 -14.89 -16.87
C GLN A 62 9.50 -14.03 -15.63
N TYR A 63 8.51 -13.86 -14.74
CA TYR A 63 8.60 -13.01 -13.56
C TYR A 63 9.24 -13.73 -12.38
N TYR A 64 9.29 -15.06 -12.39
CA TYR A 64 10.01 -15.80 -11.36
C TYR A 64 11.49 -15.38 -11.28
N ARG A 65 12.13 -15.16 -12.44
CA ARG A 65 13.53 -14.68 -12.54
C ARG A 65 13.66 -13.16 -12.58
N LYS A 66 12.83 -12.47 -13.38
CA LYS A 66 12.97 -11.01 -13.59
C LYS A 66 12.37 -10.16 -12.46
N LYS A 67 11.48 -10.76 -11.67
CA LYS A 67 10.60 -10.13 -10.67
C LYS A 67 9.63 -9.10 -11.25
N LEU A 68 8.38 -9.20 -10.83
CA LEU A 68 7.32 -8.26 -11.13
C LEU A 68 7.49 -7.03 -10.25
N LYS A 69 7.42 -5.84 -10.87
CA LYS A 69 7.65 -4.56 -10.21
C LYS A 69 6.35 -3.82 -9.98
N LEU A 70 6.26 -3.06 -8.89
CA LEU A 70 5.09 -2.24 -8.56
C LEU A 70 4.66 -1.31 -9.70
N ARG A 71 5.61 -0.64 -10.37
CA ARG A 71 5.32 0.26 -11.50
C ARG A 71 4.52 -0.40 -12.63
N LYS A 72 4.68 -1.72 -12.85
CA LYS A 72 3.97 -2.45 -13.89
C LYS A 72 2.49 -2.66 -13.53
N ILE A 73 2.19 -2.72 -12.23
CA ILE A 73 0.82 -2.89 -11.70
C ILE A 73 0.07 -1.57 -11.69
N LEU A 74 0.77 -0.46 -11.47
CA LEU A 74 0.21 0.88 -11.49
C LEU A 74 -0.07 1.40 -12.91
N GLU A 75 0.51 0.79 -13.95
CA GLU A 75 0.26 1.17 -15.34
C GLU A 75 -1.24 1.13 -15.68
N ILE A 76 -1.74 2.16 -16.37
CA ILE A 76 -3.13 2.18 -16.85
C ILE A 76 -3.18 1.40 -18.16
N ASP A 77 -3.92 0.28 -18.16
CA ASP A 77 -4.14 -0.56 -19.33
C ASP A 77 -5.64 -0.81 -19.60
N VAL A 78 -5.97 -1.41 -20.75
CA VAL A 78 -7.37 -1.67 -21.13
C VAL A 78 -8.03 -2.59 -20.09
N LYS A 79 -7.30 -3.60 -19.60
CA LYS A 79 -7.75 -4.55 -18.58
C LYS A 79 -8.01 -3.86 -17.24
N THR A 80 -7.42 -2.69 -16.95
CA THR A 80 -7.68 -1.90 -15.74
C THR A 80 -9.02 -1.18 -15.78
N ILE A 81 -9.71 -1.13 -16.93
CA ILE A 81 -10.94 -0.35 -17.13
C ILE A 81 -12.09 -1.25 -17.61
N THR A 82 -11.79 -2.44 -18.15
CA THR A 82 -12.80 -3.42 -18.55
C THR A 82 -13.19 -4.36 -17.41
N ASP A 83 -14.47 -4.75 -17.41
CA ASP A 83 -15.06 -5.73 -16.46
C ASP A 83 -15.04 -7.15 -17.00
N GLU A 84 -14.21 -7.41 -18.00
CA GLU A 84 -14.11 -8.73 -18.60
C GLU A 84 -13.70 -9.74 -17.53
N ALA A 85 -14.53 -10.76 -17.33
CA ALA A 85 -14.19 -11.91 -16.51
C ALA A 85 -12.89 -12.52 -17.03
N ALA A 86 -12.11 -13.13 -16.13
CA ALA A 86 -10.93 -13.86 -16.57
C ALA A 86 -11.35 -14.88 -17.64
N ASN A 87 -10.72 -14.82 -18.81
CA ASN A 87 -11.02 -15.72 -19.93
C ASN A 87 -10.09 -16.95 -19.91
N CYS A 88 -8.95 -16.83 -19.24
CA CYS A 88 -7.95 -17.86 -19.11
C CYS A 88 -7.26 -17.84 -17.74
N LYS A 89 -6.56 -18.92 -17.41
CA LYS A 89 -5.83 -19.07 -16.13
C LYS A 89 -4.76 -17.98 -15.93
N SER A 90 -4.13 -17.53 -17.02
CA SER A 90 -3.11 -16.48 -16.96
C SER A 90 -3.67 -15.09 -16.65
N ASP A 91 -4.99 -14.86 -16.73
CA ASP A 91 -5.59 -13.58 -16.32
C ASP A 91 -5.84 -13.50 -14.80
N LEU A 92 -5.89 -14.65 -14.10
CA LEU A 92 -6.23 -14.72 -12.67
C LEU A 92 -5.29 -13.89 -11.77
N PRO A 93 -3.95 -13.95 -11.92
CA PRO A 93 -3.05 -13.16 -11.08
C PRO A 93 -3.24 -11.65 -11.28
N TRP A 94 -3.49 -11.21 -12.53
CA TRP A 94 -3.70 -9.81 -12.85
C TRP A 94 -5.02 -9.29 -12.29
N TYR A 95 -6.08 -10.10 -12.34
CA TYR A 95 -7.37 -9.75 -11.73
C TYR A 95 -7.25 -9.63 -10.21
N PHE A 96 -6.58 -10.58 -9.56
CA PHE A 96 -6.28 -10.52 -8.12
C PHE A 96 -5.54 -9.22 -7.77
N LEU A 97 -4.44 -8.92 -8.47
CA LEU A 97 -3.64 -7.71 -8.22
C LEU A 97 -4.45 -6.43 -8.46
N LYS A 98 -5.21 -6.34 -9.55
CA LYS A 98 -6.07 -5.17 -9.86
C LYS A 98 -7.04 -4.90 -8.72
N LYS A 99 -7.80 -5.92 -8.30
CA LYS A 99 -8.76 -5.78 -7.19
C LYS A 99 -8.09 -5.48 -5.86
N LEU A 100 -6.94 -6.10 -5.60
CA LEU A 100 -6.18 -5.89 -4.37
C LEU A 100 -5.67 -4.46 -4.24
N MET A 101 -5.12 -3.87 -5.31
CA MET A 101 -4.64 -2.48 -5.31
C MET A 101 -5.75 -1.48 -5.01
N MET A 102 -6.98 -1.81 -5.38
CA MET A 102 -8.22 -1.08 -5.09
C MET A 102 -8.87 -1.46 -3.76
N VAL A 103 -8.16 -2.22 -2.91
CA VAL A 103 -8.63 -2.69 -1.59
C VAL A 103 -9.99 -3.39 -1.63
N ASN A 104 -10.30 -4.04 -2.75
CA ASN A 104 -11.57 -4.74 -2.94
C ASN A 104 -11.53 -6.11 -2.24
N VAL A 105 -12.40 -6.29 -1.25
CA VAL A 105 -12.49 -7.54 -0.45
C VAL A 105 -12.90 -8.77 -1.27
N THR A 106 -13.39 -8.60 -2.49
CA THR A 106 -13.68 -9.71 -3.43
C THR A 106 -12.45 -10.18 -4.21
N ALA A 107 -11.25 -9.63 -3.96
CA ALA A 107 -10.05 -9.94 -4.71
C ALA A 107 -9.68 -11.44 -4.74
N ARG A 108 -10.05 -12.22 -3.70
CA ARG A 108 -9.78 -13.67 -3.63
C ARG A 108 -10.78 -14.55 -4.38
N ASN A 109 -11.93 -13.99 -4.77
CA ASN A 109 -12.98 -14.70 -5.50
C ASN A 109 -12.66 -14.62 -7.00
N VAL A 110 -11.61 -15.32 -7.42
CA VAL A 110 -11.14 -15.29 -8.81
C VAL A 110 -11.53 -16.58 -9.51
N THR A 111 -12.60 -16.53 -10.30
CA THR A 111 -12.98 -17.57 -11.25
C THR A 111 -12.77 -17.07 -12.68
N TYR A 112 -12.58 -18.00 -13.62
CA TYR A 112 -12.58 -17.72 -15.05
C TYR A 112 -13.73 -18.49 -15.69
N THR A 113 -14.46 -17.84 -16.60
CA THR A 113 -15.58 -18.46 -17.30
C THR A 113 -15.02 -19.25 -18.48
N THR A 114 -15.15 -20.58 -18.47
CA THR A 114 -14.90 -21.35 -19.69
C THR A 114 -16.06 -21.10 -20.66
N MET A 115 -15.78 -20.70 -21.91
CA MET A 115 -16.77 -20.42 -22.96
C MET A 115 -17.63 -21.65 -23.40
N PHE A 116 -17.76 -22.68 -22.57
CA PHE A 116 -18.54 -23.87 -22.88
C PHE A 116 -19.94 -23.91 -22.23
N ASP A 117 -20.28 -22.96 -21.35
CA ASP A 117 -21.60 -22.96 -20.67
C ASP A 117 -22.66 -22.04 -21.30
N SER A 118 -22.38 -21.37 -22.44
CA SER A 118 -23.35 -20.51 -23.14
C SER A 118 -23.74 -20.98 -24.55
N GLY A 119 -23.69 -22.29 -24.80
CA GLY A 119 -24.09 -22.89 -26.08
C GLY A 119 -25.13 -24.01 -25.92
N SER A 120 -26.34 -23.69 -25.46
CA SER A 120 -27.50 -24.59 -25.59
C SER A 120 -28.63 -23.95 -26.40
N ASP A 121 -28.29 -23.38 -27.56
CA ASP A 121 -29.27 -23.14 -28.60
C ASP A 121 -29.14 -24.20 -29.70
N GLY A 122 -30.08 -25.15 -29.68
CA GLY A 122 -30.63 -25.75 -30.90
C GLY A 122 -30.08 -27.10 -31.35
N VAL A 123 -30.35 -28.19 -30.63
CA VAL A 123 -30.73 -29.46 -31.28
C VAL A 123 -31.81 -30.18 -30.46
N SER A 124 -33.00 -30.25 -31.04
CA SER A 124 -34.11 -31.13 -30.63
C SER A 124 -33.66 -32.61 -30.65
N GLY A 125 -33.78 -33.31 -29.52
CA GLY A 125 -33.70 -34.76 -29.48
C GLY A 125 -33.44 -35.35 -28.10
N SER A 126 -34.51 -35.55 -27.31
CA SER A 126 -34.60 -36.47 -26.15
C SER A 126 -33.35 -36.58 -25.24
N GLN A 127 -33.21 -35.67 -24.27
CA GLN A 127 -32.40 -35.94 -23.09
C GLN A 127 -33.29 -36.63 -22.04
N GLU A 128 -33.06 -37.93 -21.84
CA GLU A 128 -33.39 -38.57 -20.57
C GLU A 128 -32.72 -37.77 -19.44
N PHE A 129 -33.52 -37.36 -18.46
CA PHE A 129 -33.07 -36.70 -17.24
C PHE A 129 -32.19 -37.71 -16.45
N SER A 130 -30.90 -37.77 -16.74
CA SER A 130 -29.98 -38.63 -16.01
C SER A 130 -29.53 -37.95 -14.73
N ILE A 131 -29.99 -38.48 -13.60
CA ILE A 131 -29.58 -38.09 -12.24
C ILE A 131 -28.05 -38.23 -12.07
N GLU A 132 -27.39 -39.10 -12.82
CA GLU A 132 -25.93 -39.28 -12.77
C GLU A 132 -25.16 -38.05 -13.26
N ASN A 133 -25.74 -37.21 -14.12
CA ASN A 133 -25.10 -35.97 -14.57
C ASN A 133 -25.27 -34.81 -13.57
N LEU A 134 -26.21 -34.90 -12.61
CA LEU A 134 -26.32 -33.96 -11.48
C LEU A 134 -25.24 -34.19 -10.41
N PHE A 135 -24.71 -35.41 -10.32
CA PHE A 135 -23.67 -35.81 -9.35
C PHE A 135 -22.26 -35.87 -9.95
N LYS A 136 -22.10 -35.67 -11.27
CA LYS A 136 -20.79 -35.39 -11.87
C LYS A 136 -20.47 -33.94 -11.57
N SER A 137 -19.53 -33.71 -10.64
CA SER A 137 -18.96 -32.38 -10.46
C SER A 137 -18.45 -31.87 -11.82
N PRO A 138 -18.72 -30.60 -12.17
CA PRO A 138 -18.03 -30.00 -13.31
C PRO A 138 -16.53 -30.20 -13.10
N ASN A 139 -15.79 -30.62 -14.14
CA ASN A 139 -14.37 -30.95 -14.05
C ASN A 139 -13.60 -29.84 -13.30
N THR A 140 -13.32 -30.04 -12.01
CA THR A 140 -12.60 -29.10 -11.14
C THR A 140 -11.12 -28.98 -11.51
N GLY A 141 -10.63 -29.77 -12.46
CA GLY A 141 -9.26 -29.71 -12.98
C GLY A 141 -8.86 -28.38 -13.64
N GLY A 142 -9.80 -27.44 -13.80
CA GLY A 142 -9.54 -26.08 -14.25
C GLY A 142 -9.29 -25.05 -13.14
N MET A 143 -9.86 -25.22 -11.95
CA MET A 143 -9.87 -24.16 -10.93
C MET A 143 -8.57 -24.12 -10.12
N MET A 144 -8.10 -22.90 -9.83
CA MET A 144 -6.87 -22.66 -9.07
C MET A 144 -7.22 -22.24 -7.65
N HIS A 145 -6.53 -22.83 -6.67
CA HIS A 145 -6.74 -22.46 -5.28
C HIS A 145 -6.21 -21.02 -5.04
N PRO A 146 -6.98 -20.12 -4.38
CA PRO A 146 -6.58 -18.72 -4.21
C PRO A 146 -5.21 -18.53 -3.54
N LEU A 147 -4.86 -19.40 -2.57
CA LEU A 147 -3.54 -19.34 -1.92
C LEU A 147 -2.38 -19.70 -2.86
N ASP A 148 -2.60 -20.51 -3.90
CA ASP A 148 -1.56 -20.79 -4.89
C ASP A 148 -1.30 -19.56 -5.77
N ILE A 149 -2.34 -18.79 -6.12
CA ILE A 149 -2.20 -17.52 -6.83
C ILE A 149 -1.42 -16.52 -5.97
N ILE A 150 -1.78 -16.39 -4.68
CA ILE A 150 -1.09 -15.52 -3.74
C ILE A 150 0.38 -15.93 -3.59
N ALA A 151 0.66 -17.21 -3.32
CA ALA A 151 2.02 -17.72 -3.16
C ALA A 151 2.85 -17.50 -4.44
N ALA A 152 2.29 -17.79 -5.62
CA ALA A 152 2.96 -17.57 -6.90
C ALA A 152 3.29 -16.09 -7.13
N LEU A 153 2.36 -15.20 -6.83
CA LEU A 153 2.56 -13.76 -6.94
C LEU A 153 3.66 -13.25 -6.00
N PHE A 154 3.66 -13.69 -4.74
CA PHE A 154 4.73 -13.33 -3.80
C PHE A 154 6.10 -13.85 -4.29
N LEU A 155 6.19 -15.10 -4.77
CA LEU A 155 7.43 -15.65 -5.33
C LEU A 155 7.92 -14.91 -6.58
N CYS A 156 7.00 -14.40 -7.41
CA CYS A 156 7.30 -13.70 -8.66
C CYS A 156 7.46 -12.19 -8.52
N SER A 157 7.21 -11.60 -7.35
CA SER A 157 7.26 -10.15 -7.13
C SER A 157 8.59 -9.70 -6.52
N ASP A 158 8.95 -8.44 -6.75
CA ASP A 158 10.04 -7.78 -6.01
C ASP A 158 9.61 -7.40 -4.58
N GLY A 159 10.57 -7.05 -3.74
CA GLY A 159 10.29 -6.72 -2.32
C GLY A 159 9.33 -5.54 -2.14
N PHE A 160 9.25 -4.61 -3.10
CA PHE A 160 8.37 -3.44 -3.03
C PHE A 160 6.92 -3.81 -3.35
N LEU A 161 6.70 -4.63 -4.39
CA LEU A 161 5.37 -5.13 -4.70
C LEU A 161 4.88 -6.11 -3.63
N GLN A 162 5.74 -6.97 -3.08
CA GLN A 162 5.41 -7.84 -1.95
C GLN A 162 4.92 -7.03 -0.74
N GLN A 163 5.60 -5.93 -0.42
CA GLN A 163 5.24 -5.04 0.67
C GLN A 163 3.88 -4.38 0.43
N GLU A 164 3.64 -3.87 -0.78
CA GLU A 164 2.36 -3.26 -1.14
C GLU A 164 1.21 -4.27 -1.11
N MET A 165 1.44 -5.50 -1.62
CA MET A 165 0.47 -6.57 -1.57
C MET A 165 0.10 -6.91 -0.12
N ALA A 166 1.08 -7.08 0.77
CA ALA A 166 0.84 -7.39 2.17
C ALA A 166 0.08 -6.27 2.89
N LEU A 167 0.41 -5.00 2.61
CA LEU A 167 -0.30 -3.84 3.13
C LEU A 167 -1.78 -3.85 2.72
N LYS A 168 -2.06 -3.98 1.41
CA LYS A 168 -3.44 -4.00 0.88
C LYS A 168 -4.23 -5.22 1.36
N MET A 169 -3.59 -6.38 1.43
CA MET A 169 -4.20 -7.60 2.00
C MET A 169 -4.60 -7.37 3.46
N SER A 170 -3.72 -6.75 4.25
CA SER A 170 -4.00 -6.40 5.64
C SER A 170 -5.11 -5.36 5.79
N THR A 171 -5.25 -4.42 4.86
CA THR A 171 -6.36 -3.46 4.81
C THR A 171 -7.70 -4.14 4.48
N CYS A 172 -7.68 -5.16 3.60
CA CYS A 172 -8.84 -5.99 3.30
C CYS A 172 -9.19 -7.01 4.41
N GLN A 173 -8.44 -7.05 5.53
CA GLN A 173 -8.55 -8.05 6.61
C GLN A 173 -8.27 -9.49 6.16
N PHE A 174 -7.48 -9.66 5.10
CA PHE A 174 -6.95 -10.96 4.70
C PHE A 174 -5.72 -11.30 5.53
N SER A 175 -5.48 -12.60 5.71
CA SER A 175 -4.22 -13.07 6.26
C SER A 175 -3.06 -12.84 5.29
N VAL A 176 -1.91 -12.41 5.82
CA VAL A 176 -0.69 -12.15 5.03
C VAL A 176 0.30 -13.31 5.19
N PRO A 177 1.17 -13.59 4.19
CA PRO A 177 2.22 -14.60 4.34
C PRO A 177 3.22 -14.24 5.45
N LEU A 178 3.39 -15.10 6.44
CA LEU A 178 4.48 -15.06 7.43
C LEU A 178 5.66 -15.88 6.94
N LEU A 179 5.42 -17.17 6.65
CA LEU A 179 6.42 -18.08 6.06
C LEU A 179 5.94 -18.50 4.66
N LEU A 180 6.66 -18.06 3.63
CA LEU A 180 6.38 -18.40 2.24
C LEU A 180 7.19 -19.65 1.83
N PRO A 181 6.54 -20.77 1.46
CA PRO A 181 7.24 -21.98 1.05
C PRO A 181 7.70 -21.89 -0.40
N ASN A 182 8.82 -22.54 -0.70
CA ASN A 182 9.21 -22.89 -2.05
C ASN A 182 9.14 -24.41 -2.20
N CYS A 183 8.15 -24.88 -2.97
CA CYS A 183 7.88 -26.30 -3.14
C CYS A 183 8.99 -27.06 -3.90
N ASP A 184 9.85 -26.37 -4.66
CA ASP A 184 10.93 -27.01 -5.40
C ASP A 184 12.19 -27.19 -4.56
N THR A 185 12.48 -26.24 -3.67
CA THR A 185 13.70 -26.26 -2.85
C THR A 185 13.47 -26.78 -1.43
N ASN A 186 12.21 -27.00 -1.02
CA ASN A 186 11.79 -27.25 0.36
C ASN A 186 12.28 -26.19 1.37
N GLN A 187 12.71 -25.02 0.88
CA GLN A 187 13.06 -23.89 1.74
C GLN A 187 11.83 -23.03 1.97
N CYS A 188 11.83 -22.29 3.08
CA CYS A 188 10.84 -21.24 3.33
C CYS A 188 11.53 -19.92 3.61
N THR A 189 10.80 -18.83 3.35
CA THR A 189 11.23 -17.47 3.60
C THR A 189 10.30 -16.80 4.59
N LEU A 190 10.84 -16.24 5.66
CA LEU A 190 10.17 -15.29 6.54
C LEU A 190 10.00 -13.97 5.81
N MET A 191 8.74 -13.56 5.64
CA MET A 191 8.34 -12.37 4.89
C MET A 191 8.34 -11.11 5.78
N LEU A 192 9.49 -10.80 6.39
CA LEU A 192 9.64 -9.67 7.30
C LEU A 192 9.51 -8.33 6.58
N TRP A 193 10.28 -8.13 5.50
CA TRP A 193 10.28 -6.90 4.71
C TRP A 193 8.89 -6.60 4.13
N ALA A 194 8.18 -7.63 3.65
CA ALA A 194 6.83 -7.49 3.13
C ALA A 194 5.85 -6.91 4.18
N MET A 195 6.01 -7.25 5.46
CA MET A 195 5.10 -6.78 6.52
C MET A 195 5.49 -5.44 7.15
N ARG A 196 6.70 -4.91 6.86
CA ARG A 196 7.22 -3.68 7.49
C ARG A 196 6.32 -2.46 7.34
N ASP A 197 5.54 -2.36 6.26
CA ASP A 197 4.67 -1.21 6.01
C ASP A 197 3.28 -1.29 6.66
N ILE A 198 2.97 -2.41 7.32
CA ILE A 198 1.67 -2.61 7.97
C ILE A 198 1.62 -1.83 9.29
N VAL A 199 0.95 -0.68 9.26
CA VAL A 199 0.61 0.11 10.45
C VAL A 199 -0.81 -0.21 10.90
N LYS A 200 -0.99 -0.45 12.20
CA LYS A 200 -2.30 -0.75 12.79
C LYS A 200 -2.62 0.21 13.92
N LYS A 201 -3.90 0.59 13.99
CA LYS A 201 -4.47 1.40 15.07
C LYS A 201 -5.39 0.54 15.91
N TYR A 202 -5.25 0.58 17.23
CA TYR A 202 -6.11 -0.18 18.12
C TYR A 202 -6.18 0.45 19.51
N ARG A 203 -7.17 0.03 20.29
CA ARG A 203 -7.39 0.49 21.67
C ARG A 203 -7.52 -0.73 22.59
N PRO A 204 -6.45 -1.09 23.31
CA PRO A 204 -6.52 -2.09 24.37
C PRO A 204 -7.47 -1.64 25.49
N GLN A 205 -7.96 -2.59 26.28
CA GLN A 205 -8.86 -2.30 27.39
C GLN A 205 -8.27 -1.30 28.41
N SER A 206 -6.95 -1.30 28.62
CA SER A 206 -6.26 -0.34 29.50
C SER A 206 -6.42 1.12 29.07
N LEU A 207 -6.63 1.38 27.78
CA LEU A 207 -6.83 2.73 27.22
C LEU A 207 -8.30 3.06 26.94
N SER A 208 -9.22 2.16 27.33
CA SER A 208 -10.67 2.35 27.13
C SER A 208 -11.19 3.58 27.87
N GLU A 209 -10.81 3.77 29.13
CA GLU A 209 -11.28 4.88 29.97
C GLU A 209 -10.76 6.25 29.49
N SER A 210 -9.48 6.31 29.10
CA SER A 210 -8.85 7.52 28.58
C SER A 210 -9.24 7.84 27.13
N LYS A 211 -9.99 6.94 26.48
CA LYS A 211 -10.27 6.96 25.03
C LYS A 211 -8.98 7.09 24.18
N GLY A 212 -7.84 6.65 24.71
CA GLY A 212 -6.55 6.63 24.03
C GLY A 212 -6.51 5.59 22.91
N PHE A 213 -5.45 5.58 22.11
CA PHE A 213 -5.21 4.55 21.10
C PHE A 213 -3.71 4.36 20.92
N ILE A 214 -3.33 3.20 20.40
CA ILE A 214 -1.97 2.87 19.96
C ILE A 214 -1.99 2.82 18.44
N GLU A 215 -1.00 3.46 17.81
CA GLU A 215 -0.72 3.38 16.38
C GLU A 215 0.74 2.94 16.24
N ASP A 216 0.96 1.74 15.72
CA ASP A 216 2.31 1.18 15.62
C ASP A 216 2.43 0.26 14.39
N ARG A 217 3.67 0.03 13.95
CA ARG A 217 4.00 -0.96 12.93
C ARG A 217 3.93 -2.34 13.55
N ILE A 218 3.15 -3.22 12.94
CA ILE A 218 2.83 -4.51 13.53
C ILE A 218 4.05 -5.41 13.74
N VAL A 219 5.12 -5.19 12.95
CA VAL A 219 6.38 -5.92 13.07
C VAL A 219 7.20 -5.52 14.29
N LEU A 220 6.99 -4.31 14.83
CA LEU A 220 7.65 -3.78 16.03
C LEU A 220 6.81 -4.00 17.31
N SER A 221 5.51 -4.27 17.15
CA SER A 221 4.61 -4.48 18.27
C SER A 221 4.83 -5.85 18.95
N GLU A 222 5.00 -5.83 20.28
CA GLU A 222 5.14 -7.04 21.10
C GLU A 222 3.78 -7.72 21.34
N LEU A 223 3.33 -8.50 20.35
CA LEU A 223 2.06 -9.21 20.41
C LEU A 223 2.23 -10.70 20.80
N PRO A 224 1.34 -11.26 21.63
CA PRO A 224 1.31 -12.71 21.82
C PRO A 224 0.79 -13.36 20.54
N MET A 225 1.60 -14.25 19.96
CA MET A 225 1.21 -15.03 18.79
C MET A 225 0.58 -16.36 19.18
N ILE A 226 -0.57 -16.66 18.60
CA ILE A 226 -1.30 -17.92 18.76
C ILE A 226 -1.28 -18.65 17.43
N SER A 227 -0.70 -19.84 17.40
CA SER A 227 -0.51 -20.62 16.19
C SER A 227 -1.48 -21.77 16.09
N PHE A 228 -1.95 -22.03 14.89
CA PHE A 228 -2.91 -23.09 14.59
C PHE A 228 -2.34 -24.01 13.52
N VAL A 229 -2.21 -25.28 13.87
CA VAL A 229 -1.59 -26.31 13.03
C VAL A 229 -2.49 -27.52 12.91
N ARG A 230 -2.24 -28.36 11.90
CA ARG A 230 -3.00 -29.59 11.66
C ARG A 230 -2.04 -30.77 11.68
N LEU A 231 -2.45 -31.85 12.35
CA LEU A 231 -1.76 -33.12 12.34
C LEU A 231 -2.64 -34.18 11.67
N GLY A 232 -2.18 -34.72 10.55
CA GLY A 232 -2.92 -35.69 9.75
C GLY A 232 -4.16 -35.11 9.07
N GLU A 233 -5.09 -36.01 8.73
CA GLU A 233 -6.40 -35.62 8.19
C GLU A 233 -7.36 -35.24 9.33
N CYS A 234 -8.09 -34.14 9.14
CA CYS A 234 -9.07 -33.66 10.10
C CYS A 234 -10.39 -33.42 9.40
N SER A 235 -11.49 -33.89 10.00
CA SER A 235 -12.85 -33.60 9.56
C SER A 235 -13.25 -32.15 9.85
N LEU A 236 -12.64 -31.52 10.87
CA LEU A 236 -12.84 -30.11 11.15
C LEU A 236 -11.99 -29.21 10.25
N SER A 237 -12.67 -28.30 9.55
CA SER A 237 -12.04 -27.23 8.79
C SER A 237 -11.40 -26.22 9.74
N LYS A 238 -10.09 -26.37 9.98
CA LYS A 238 -9.31 -25.48 10.84
C LYS A 238 -9.52 -24.01 10.48
N SER A 239 -9.32 -23.64 9.22
CA SER A 239 -9.42 -22.24 8.78
C SER A 239 -10.83 -21.65 8.89
N GLU A 240 -11.88 -22.46 8.72
CA GLU A 240 -13.26 -21.99 8.94
C GLU A 240 -13.53 -21.69 10.43
N ILE A 241 -13.04 -22.55 11.34
CA ILE A 241 -13.11 -22.30 12.77
C ILE A 241 -12.32 -21.05 13.16
N LEU A 242 -11.17 -20.78 12.52
CA LEU A 242 -10.42 -19.54 12.74
C LEU A 242 -11.17 -18.28 12.28
N ASN A 243 -11.85 -18.31 11.14
CA ASN A 243 -12.69 -17.18 10.72
C ASN A 243 -13.81 -16.92 11.73
N LYS A 244 -14.49 -17.98 12.20
CA LYS A 244 -15.50 -17.87 13.27
C LYS A 244 -14.90 -17.39 14.59
N LEU A 245 -13.64 -17.73 14.88
CA LEU A 245 -12.92 -17.28 16.07
C LEU A 245 -12.70 -15.77 16.05
N LEU A 246 -12.24 -15.23 14.92
CA LEU A 246 -11.81 -13.84 14.75
C LEU A 246 -12.95 -12.86 14.46
N SER A 247 -14.10 -13.34 14.02
CA SER A 247 -15.26 -12.49 13.67
C SER A 247 -16.46 -12.68 14.59
N ASN A 248 -17.22 -11.62 14.81
CA ASN A 248 -18.57 -11.73 15.36
C ASN A 248 -19.56 -12.13 14.25
N SER A 249 -20.67 -12.78 14.61
CA SER A 249 -21.67 -13.25 13.64
C SER A 249 -22.25 -12.15 12.74
N GLN A 250 -22.28 -10.90 13.24
CA GLN A 250 -22.77 -9.73 12.52
C GLN A 250 -21.73 -9.09 11.59
N GLN A 251 -20.45 -9.45 11.75
CA GLN A 251 -19.30 -8.90 11.00
C GLN A 251 -18.41 -10.04 10.51
N TYR A 252 -19.03 -11.14 10.06
CA TYR A 252 -18.30 -12.28 9.55
C TYR A 252 -17.46 -11.87 8.34
N HIS A 253 -16.18 -12.21 8.38
CA HIS A 253 -15.25 -11.97 7.30
C HIS A 253 -14.30 -13.15 7.17
N ASP A 254 -14.08 -13.60 5.95
CA ASP A 254 -13.22 -14.74 5.68
C ASP A 254 -11.74 -14.38 5.72
N THR A 255 -11.16 -14.13 6.89
CA THR A 255 -9.73 -13.77 6.97
C THR A 255 -8.83 -14.83 6.34
N PHE A 256 -9.06 -16.11 6.63
CA PHE A 256 -8.34 -17.24 6.05
C PHE A 256 -9.17 -17.95 4.97
N VAL A 257 -8.51 -18.39 3.89
CA VAL A 257 -9.18 -19.21 2.86
C VAL A 257 -9.62 -20.57 3.44
N HIS A 258 -10.86 -20.99 3.20
CA HIS A 258 -11.38 -22.30 3.63
C HIS A 258 -12.21 -22.98 2.53
N HIS A 259 -12.52 -24.26 2.72
CA HIS A 259 -13.09 -25.11 1.67
C HIS A 259 -14.51 -24.73 1.21
N ASN A 260 -15.25 -23.92 1.98
CA ASN A 260 -16.60 -23.46 1.60
C ASN A 260 -16.56 -22.12 0.84
N MET A 261 -15.38 -21.54 0.63
CA MET A 261 -15.20 -20.37 -0.24
C MET A 261 -15.13 -20.79 -1.70
N GLU A 262 -15.42 -19.86 -2.60
CA GLU A 262 -15.22 -20.02 -4.04
C GLU A 262 -13.75 -20.42 -4.34
N CYS A 263 -13.57 -21.52 -5.08
CA CYS A 263 -12.27 -22.16 -5.37
C CYS A 263 -11.45 -22.60 -4.13
N GLY A 264 -11.99 -22.52 -2.92
CA GLY A 264 -11.29 -22.92 -1.68
C GLY A 264 -11.19 -24.43 -1.48
N ASP A 265 -12.00 -25.21 -2.20
CA ASP A 265 -11.98 -26.67 -2.25
C ASP A 265 -11.00 -27.24 -3.29
N SER A 266 -10.46 -26.37 -4.15
CA SER A 266 -9.48 -26.76 -5.17
C SER A 266 -8.18 -27.28 -4.53
N PRO A 267 -7.54 -28.31 -5.12
CA PRO A 267 -6.33 -28.88 -4.53
C PRO A 267 -5.17 -27.87 -4.56
N ARG A 268 -4.51 -27.69 -3.41
CA ARG A 268 -3.32 -26.83 -3.30
C ARG A 268 -2.12 -27.49 -3.99
N ARG A 269 -1.44 -26.73 -4.85
CA ARG A 269 -0.25 -27.16 -5.59
C ARG A 269 1.05 -26.67 -4.97
N ILE A 270 1.12 -25.39 -4.57
CA ILE A 270 2.37 -24.77 -4.06
C ILE A 270 2.23 -24.15 -2.66
N SER A 271 0.99 -23.93 -2.21
CA SER A 271 0.70 -23.26 -0.93
C SER A 271 0.70 -24.16 0.30
N ASN A 272 1.01 -25.46 0.16
CA ASN A 272 1.26 -26.31 1.34
C ASN A 272 2.60 -25.90 1.98
N GLY A 273 2.61 -25.77 3.31
CA GLY A 273 3.74 -25.21 4.06
C GLY A 273 3.69 -23.68 4.24
N LEU A 274 2.69 -23.00 3.65
CA LEU A 274 2.44 -21.57 3.85
C LEU A 274 1.94 -21.33 5.28
N THR A 275 2.67 -20.51 6.03
CA THR A 275 2.16 -19.97 7.30
C THR A 275 1.61 -18.58 7.03
N GLU A 276 0.32 -18.40 7.25
CA GLU A 276 -0.34 -17.12 7.16
C GLU A 276 -0.46 -16.48 8.55
N ILE A 277 -0.42 -15.15 8.65
CA ILE A 277 -0.61 -14.40 9.90
C ILE A 277 -1.67 -13.33 9.72
N THR A 278 -2.43 -13.08 10.78
CA THR A 278 -3.39 -11.97 10.90
C THR A 278 -3.39 -11.45 12.33
N TRP A 279 -4.07 -10.34 12.58
CA TRP A 279 -4.10 -9.71 13.90
C TRP A 279 -5.53 -9.41 14.31
N TYR A 280 -5.88 -9.80 15.54
CA TYR A 280 -7.06 -9.30 16.20
C TYR A 280 -6.69 -8.05 17.00
N LEU A 281 -7.43 -6.96 16.78
CA LEU A 281 -7.17 -5.65 17.33
C LEU A 281 -8.43 -5.10 18.03
N PRO A 282 -8.40 -4.86 19.36
CA PRO A 282 -9.55 -4.35 20.07
C PRO A 282 -9.85 -2.87 19.73
N CYS A 283 -11.14 -2.50 19.76
CA CYS A 283 -11.61 -1.12 19.62
C CYS A 283 -11.81 -0.39 20.97
N GLY A 284 -11.69 -1.13 22.07
CA GLY A 284 -11.89 -0.67 23.44
C GLY A 284 -13.37 -0.63 23.84
N ASN A 285 -14.21 -1.46 23.21
CA ASN A 285 -15.61 -1.61 23.58
C ASN A 285 -15.85 -3.07 23.99
N THR A 286 -16.00 -3.31 25.28
CA THR A 286 -16.18 -4.65 25.86
C THR A 286 -17.41 -5.40 25.35
N ASN A 287 -18.40 -4.71 24.77
CA ASN A 287 -19.58 -5.35 24.18
C ASN A 287 -19.34 -5.86 22.75
N ILE A 288 -18.29 -5.37 22.08
CA ILE A 288 -17.97 -5.71 20.68
C ILE A 288 -16.68 -6.53 20.62
N ASP A 289 -15.71 -6.20 21.47
CA ASP A 289 -14.39 -6.83 21.49
C ASP A 289 -14.48 -8.31 21.92
N ILE A 290 -13.85 -9.17 21.12
CA ILE A 290 -13.69 -10.61 21.37
C ILE A 290 -12.55 -10.83 22.37
N PHE A 291 -11.43 -10.13 22.17
CA PHE A 291 -10.27 -10.16 23.05
C PHE A 291 -9.99 -8.73 23.56
N SER A 292 -9.66 -8.59 24.84
CA SER A 292 -9.36 -7.29 25.46
C SER A 292 -7.97 -6.73 25.12
N GLN A 293 -7.10 -7.59 24.61
CA GLN A 293 -5.73 -7.31 24.21
C GLN A 293 -5.53 -7.67 22.73
N PRO A 294 -4.62 -6.99 22.02
CA PRO A 294 -4.26 -7.37 20.66
C PRO A 294 -3.60 -8.76 20.61
N VAL A 295 -3.91 -9.56 19.59
CA VAL A 295 -3.42 -10.94 19.43
C VAL A 295 -2.99 -11.17 17.99
N ALA A 296 -1.81 -11.74 17.78
CA ALA A 296 -1.39 -12.24 16.47
C ALA A 296 -1.84 -13.70 16.31
N VAL A 297 -2.39 -14.05 15.15
CA VAL A 297 -2.90 -15.40 14.87
C VAL A 297 -2.23 -15.94 13.63
N ALA A 298 -1.50 -17.05 13.78
CA ALA A 298 -0.80 -17.73 12.71
C ALA A 298 -1.49 -19.05 12.33
N ASN A 299 -1.54 -19.35 11.03
CA ASN A 299 -2.21 -20.52 10.48
C ASN A 299 -1.29 -21.23 9.47
N LEU A 300 -0.75 -22.40 9.84
CA LEU A 300 0.08 -23.22 8.95
C LEU A 300 -0.78 -24.08 8.00
N ARG A 301 -0.56 -23.98 6.69
CA ARG A 301 -1.23 -24.81 5.68
C ARG A 301 -0.49 -26.13 5.47
N GLY A 302 -1.24 -27.22 5.35
CA GLY A 302 -0.70 -28.57 5.20
C GLY A 302 -0.68 -29.36 6.51
N ASP A 303 0.12 -30.41 6.53
CA ASP A 303 0.33 -31.29 7.69
C ASP A 303 1.69 -31.00 8.34
N ILE A 304 1.73 -30.85 9.65
CA ILE A 304 2.99 -30.63 10.38
C ILE A 304 3.99 -31.77 10.21
N ALA A 305 3.52 -32.98 9.89
CA ALA A 305 4.37 -34.12 9.54
C ALA A 305 5.33 -33.81 8.38
N SER A 306 4.85 -33.04 7.40
CA SER A 306 5.59 -32.66 6.19
C SER A 306 6.37 -31.35 6.33
N PHE A 307 6.04 -30.51 7.32
CA PHE A 307 6.55 -29.14 7.46
C PHE A 307 7.15 -28.90 8.84
N GLN A 308 8.14 -29.73 9.20
CA GLN A 308 8.75 -29.74 10.53
C GLN A 308 9.46 -28.43 10.87
N THR A 309 10.17 -27.81 9.91
CA THR A 309 10.88 -26.53 10.13
C THR A 309 9.91 -25.40 10.46
N GLN A 310 8.81 -25.28 9.70
CA GLN A 310 7.75 -24.31 9.97
C GLN A 310 7.08 -24.58 11.32
N TYR A 311 6.84 -25.85 11.66
CA TYR A 311 6.28 -26.22 12.96
C TYR A 311 7.22 -25.87 14.12
N SER A 312 8.52 -26.16 14.01
CA SER A 312 9.54 -25.76 14.99
C SER A 312 9.58 -24.26 15.20
N PHE A 313 9.56 -23.49 14.11
CA PHE A 313 9.50 -22.03 14.17
C PHE A 313 8.28 -21.56 14.96
N LEU A 314 7.09 -22.11 14.70
CA LEU A 314 5.87 -21.74 15.42
C LEU A 314 5.94 -22.14 16.91
N CYS A 315 6.55 -23.27 17.26
CA CYS A 315 6.70 -23.70 18.66
C CYS A 315 7.67 -22.84 19.48
N GLN A 316 8.63 -22.17 18.84
CA GLN A 316 9.58 -21.26 19.48
C GLN A 316 9.08 -19.81 19.52
N THR A 317 8.24 -19.40 18.56
CA THR A 317 7.81 -17.99 18.44
C THR A 317 6.43 -17.71 19.03
N SER A 318 5.61 -18.74 19.27
CA SER A 318 4.21 -18.57 19.73
C SER A 318 4.08 -18.62 21.24
N ALA A 319 3.12 -17.89 21.78
CA ALA A 319 2.66 -18.07 23.16
C ALA A 319 1.94 -19.43 23.35
N ALA A 320 1.17 -19.84 22.33
CA ALA A 320 0.52 -21.15 22.31
C ALA A 320 0.35 -21.69 20.89
N VAL A 321 0.33 -23.02 20.78
CA VAL A 321 0.10 -23.76 19.54
C VAL A 321 -1.07 -24.71 19.71
N PHE A 322 -2.13 -24.49 18.92
CA PHE A 322 -3.33 -25.31 18.86
C PHE A 322 -3.22 -26.32 17.71
N VAL A 323 -3.14 -27.60 18.06
CA VAL A 323 -2.99 -28.71 17.12
C VAL A 323 -4.36 -29.34 16.86
N PHE A 324 -4.85 -29.21 15.63
CA PHE A 324 -6.07 -29.89 15.17
C PHE A 324 -5.75 -31.32 14.75
N PHE A 325 -6.52 -32.29 15.22
CA PHE A 325 -6.34 -33.71 14.90
C PHE A 325 -7.67 -34.49 14.96
N ASP A 326 -7.75 -35.57 14.18
CA ASP A 326 -8.82 -36.58 14.32
C ASP A 326 -8.26 -37.95 14.74
N ASN A 327 -7.06 -38.31 14.27
CA ASN A 327 -6.32 -39.49 14.75
C ASN A 327 -4.87 -39.10 15.04
N LEU A 328 -4.34 -39.76 16.06
CA LEU A 328 -3.13 -39.44 16.77
C LEU A 328 -2.11 -40.60 16.67
N ASP A 329 -2.57 -41.81 16.33
CA ASP A 329 -1.85 -43.08 16.46
C ASP A 329 -0.47 -43.17 15.78
N THR A 330 -0.21 -42.45 14.67
CA THR A 330 0.99 -42.64 13.84
C THR A 330 2.10 -41.59 14.00
N GLU A 331 1.82 -40.41 14.59
CA GLU A 331 2.69 -39.22 14.43
C GLU A 331 3.07 -38.53 15.76
N HIS A 332 2.87 -39.20 16.90
CA HIS A 332 3.07 -38.63 18.24
C HIS A 332 4.49 -38.15 18.58
N SER A 333 5.52 -38.69 17.90
CA SER A 333 6.92 -38.34 18.15
C SER A 333 7.24 -36.90 17.76
N LEU A 334 6.53 -36.33 16.79
CA LEU A 334 6.73 -34.95 16.34
C LEU A 334 6.33 -33.94 17.40
N LEU A 335 5.27 -34.23 18.15
CA LEU A 335 4.83 -33.40 19.25
C LEU A 335 5.80 -33.46 20.44
N THR A 336 6.55 -34.54 20.62
CA THR A 336 7.39 -34.76 21.83
C THR A 336 8.87 -34.44 21.65
N ASN A 337 9.37 -34.31 20.42
CA ASN A 337 10.81 -34.22 20.14
C ASN A 337 11.36 -32.79 19.94
N GLN A 338 10.54 -31.76 20.16
CA GLN A 338 10.94 -30.36 19.96
C GLN A 338 11.05 -29.62 21.31
N GLN A 339 11.95 -28.64 21.38
CA GLN A 339 11.95 -27.66 22.48
C GLN A 339 10.73 -26.76 22.29
N HIS A 340 9.73 -26.93 23.15
CA HIS A 340 8.50 -26.14 23.13
C HIS A 340 8.64 -24.99 24.12
N GLU A 341 8.78 -23.77 23.61
CA GLU A 341 8.57 -22.57 24.43
C GLU A 341 7.07 -22.23 24.53
N ALA A 342 6.31 -22.55 23.47
CA ALA A 342 4.88 -22.39 23.39
C ALA A 342 4.09 -23.40 24.25
N GLN A 343 2.94 -22.97 24.78
CA GLN A 343 1.96 -23.89 25.38
C GLN A 343 1.21 -24.66 24.30
N ILE A 344 1.19 -25.99 24.39
CA ILE A 344 0.49 -26.84 23.41
C ILE A 344 -0.95 -27.09 23.85
N PHE A 345 -1.88 -26.91 22.91
CA PHE A 345 -3.30 -27.24 23.06
C PHE A 345 -3.72 -28.21 21.97
N LEU A 346 -4.52 -29.22 22.34
CA LEU A 346 -4.99 -30.27 21.46
C LEU A 346 -6.48 -30.02 21.16
N VAL A 347 -6.82 -29.82 19.88
CA VAL A 347 -8.19 -29.59 19.40
C VAL A 347 -8.66 -30.81 18.60
N GLY A 348 -9.51 -31.64 19.21
CA GLY A 348 -9.94 -32.91 18.62
C GLY A 348 -11.42 -32.94 18.24
N ASN A 349 -11.75 -33.54 17.09
CA ASN A 349 -13.13 -33.91 16.77
C ASN A 349 -13.42 -35.35 17.22
N TYR A 350 -14.32 -35.53 18.18
CA TYR A 350 -14.72 -36.85 18.67
C TYR A 350 -16.08 -37.31 18.12
N GLU A 351 -16.65 -36.57 17.16
CA GLU A 351 -17.84 -37.01 16.41
C GLU A 351 -17.51 -38.13 15.40
N SER A 352 -16.34 -38.05 14.77
CA SER A 352 -15.76 -39.12 13.96
C SER A 352 -15.22 -40.22 14.89
N LYS A 353 -15.68 -41.46 14.72
CA LYS A 353 -15.33 -42.60 15.60
C LYS A 353 -13.86 -43.09 15.45
N SER A 354 -12.92 -42.21 15.11
CA SER A 354 -11.55 -42.57 14.69
C SER A 354 -10.46 -42.37 15.75
N CYS A 355 -10.71 -41.65 16.85
CA CYS A 355 -9.67 -41.43 17.86
C CYS A 355 -9.72 -42.47 18.98
N SER A 356 -8.62 -43.20 19.19
CA SER A 356 -8.47 -44.08 20.36
C SER A 356 -8.17 -43.26 21.62
N GLU A 357 -8.92 -43.47 22.71
CA GLU A 357 -8.67 -42.77 23.99
C GLU A 357 -7.27 -43.06 24.56
N ASP A 358 -6.73 -44.24 24.27
CA ASP A 358 -5.43 -44.67 24.80
C ASP A 358 -4.25 -43.92 24.17
N SER A 359 -4.32 -43.58 22.87
CA SER A 359 -3.30 -42.78 22.20
C SER A 359 -3.29 -41.33 22.68
N LEU A 360 -4.47 -40.74 22.93
CA LEU A 360 -4.58 -39.42 23.55
C LEU A 360 -3.94 -39.42 24.95
N LYS A 361 -4.27 -40.40 25.81
CA LYS A 361 -3.69 -40.52 27.16
C LYS A 361 -2.17 -40.61 27.13
N ARG A 362 -1.60 -41.33 26.15
CA ARG A 362 -0.15 -41.43 25.95
C ARG A 362 0.49 -40.10 25.62
N VAL A 363 -0.09 -39.31 24.71
CA VAL A 363 0.42 -37.97 24.37
C VAL A 363 0.34 -37.01 25.53
N VAL A 364 -0.83 -36.95 26.16
CA VAL A 364 -1.10 -36.05 27.28
C VAL A 364 -0.11 -36.31 28.42
N THR A 365 0.16 -37.59 28.71
CA THR A 365 1.14 -37.99 29.73
C THR A 365 2.57 -37.64 29.31
N LYS A 366 2.95 -37.84 28.04
CA LYS A 366 4.31 -37.53 27.55
C LYS A 366 4.60 -36.02 27.48
N LEU A 367 3.60 -35.22 27.15
CA LEU A 367 3.71 -33.76 27.04
C LEU A 367 3.42 -33.04 28.37
N GLY A 368 3.02 -33.75 29.42
CA GLY A 368 2.65 -33.16 30.71
C GLY A 368 1.44 -32.23 30.62
N LEU A 369 0.50 -32.51 29.70
CA LEU A 369 -0.67 -31.67 29.46
C LEU A 369 -1.75 -31.93 30.51
N ASN A 370 -2.48 -30.87 30.90
CA ASN A 370 -3.63 -30.98 31.78
C ASN A 370 -4.93 -31.09 30.96
N ASN A 371 -6.05 -31.42 31.61
CA ASN A 371 -7.36 -31.45 30.96
C ASN A 371 -7.73 -30.10 30.31
N ASN A 372 -7.22 -28.99 30.83
CA ASN A 372 -7.44 -27.64 30.27
C ASN A 372 -6.75 -27.42 28.91
N ASN A 373 -5.77 -28.25 28.56
CA ASN A 373 -5.06 -28.20 27.28
C ASN A 373 -5.80 -28.96 26.17
N ILE A 374 -6.89 -29.66 26.48
CA ILE A 374 -7.65 -30.48 25.52
C ILE A 374 -9.00 -29.82 25.28
N ILE A 375 -9.26 -29.47 24.03
CA ILE A 375 -10.52 -28.89 23.57
C ILE A 375 -11.16 -29.90 22.61
N SER A 376 -12.34 -30.40 22.96
CA SER A 376 -13.02 -31.44 22.20
C SER A 376 -14.36 -30.96 21.65
N LYS A 377 -14.58 -31.22 20.35
CA LYS A 377 -15.91 -31.20 19.76
C LYS A 377 -16.57 -32.56 19.97
N THR A 378 -17.72 -32.57 20.63
CA THR A 378 -18.55 -33.76 20.87
C THR A 378 -19.89 -33.58 20.17
N LYS A 379 -20.67 -34.66 20.02
CA LYS A 379 -22.01 -34.61 19.37
C LYS A 379 -23.00 -33.61 19.98
N GLN A 380 -22.73 -33.13 21.20
CA GLN A 380 -23.58 -32.17 21.91
C GLN A 380 -23.07 -30.72 21.79
N LYS A 381 -21.87 -30.51 21.23
CA LYS A 381 -21.25 -29.20 21.06
C LYS A 381 -21.17 -28.85 19.58
N ASN A 382 -21.82 -27.76 19.19
CA ASN A 382 -21.72 -27.25 17.83
C ASN A 382 -20.43 -26.42 17.66
N ASP A 383 -20.19 -25.91 16.44
CA ASP A 383 -19.03 -25.07 16.14
C ASP A 383 -18.99 -23.79 16.99
N ALA A 384 -20.14 -23.21 17.33
CA ALA A 384 -20.20 -22.00 18.14
C ALA A 384 -19.77 -22.26 19.59
N ASP A 385 -20.13 -23.41 20.15
CA ASP A 385 -19.67 -23.84 21.48
C ASP A 385 -18.15 -24.08 21.48
N LEU A 386 -17.63 -24.73 20.42
CA LEU A 386 -16.19 -24.94 20.24
C LEU A 386 -15.43 -23.60 20.14
N VAL A 387 -15.93 -22.65 19.35
CA VAL A 387 -15.34 -21.32 19.19
C VAL A 387 -15.38 -20.55 20.53
N LYS A 388 -16.43 -20.70 21.32
CA LYS A 388 -16.53 -20.09 22.65
C LYS A 388 -15.48 -20.65 23.62
N ASP A 389 -15.28 -21.97 23.62
CA ASP A 389 -14.25 -22.62 24.41
C ASP A 389 -12.84 -22.15 23.97
N LEU A 390 -12.58 -22.10 22.66
CA LEU A 390 -11.33 -21.58 22.11
C LEU A 390 -11.08 -20.12 22.50
N ARG A 391 -12.07 -19.24 22.36
CA ARG A 391 -11.96 -17.82 22.75
C ARG A 391 -11.61 -17.68 24.22
N LYS A 392 -12.22 -18.49 25.09
CA LYS A 392 -11.92 -18.50 26.53
C LYS A 392 -10.47 -18.93 26.78
N THR A 393 -10.04 -20.06 26.24
CA THR A 393 -8.68 -20.55 26.42
C THR A 393 -7.64 -19.57 25.87
N ILE A 394 -7.88 -18.97 24.70
CA ILE A 394 -6.97 -17.97 24.12
C ILE A 394 -6.91 -16.72 24.99
N THR A 395 -8.04 -16.27 25.53
CA THR A 395 -8.09 -15.13 26.47
C THR A 395 -7.25 -15.42 27.71
N ASP A 396 -7.35 -16.63 28.26
CA ASP A 396 -6.56 -17.06 29.42
C ASP A 396 -5.06 -17.11 29.09
N VAL A 397 -4.68 -17.62 27.92
CA VAL A 397 -3.28 -17.65 27.47
C VAL A 397 -2.74 -16.23 27.27
N VAL A 398 -3.46 -15.38 26.55
CA VAL A 398 -3.03 -14.01 26.21
C VAL A 398 -2.85 -13.15 27.46
N ASN A 399 -3.71 -13.31 28.47
CA ASN A 399 -3.62 -12.56 29.71
C ASN A 399 -2.48 -13.04 30.63
N ASN A 400 -2.12 -14.32 30.58
CA ASN A 400 -1.14 -14.92 31.50
C ASN A 400 0.24 -15.15 30.87
N SER A 401 0.34 -15.15 29.53
CA SER A 401 1.58 -15.43 28.83
C SER A 401 2.59 -14.31 29.00
N LYS A 402 3.81 -14.68 29.39
CA LYS A 402 4.99 -13.81 29.31
C LYS A 402 5.61 -13.81 27.92
N MET A 403 5.27 -14.79 27.09
CA MET A 403 5.79 -14.92 25.74
C MET A 403 5.08 -13.92 24.81
N LYS A 404 5.78 -12.83 24.53
CA LYS A 404 5.44 -11.79 23.54
C LYS A 404 6.75 -11.48 22.81
N MET A 405 6.70 -11.46 21.48
CA MET A 405 7.88 -11.31 20.64
C MET A 405 7.50 -10.50 19.41
N THR A 406 8.38 -9.60 18.99
CA THR A 406 8.19 -8.84 17.76
C THR A 406 8.49 -9.73 16.54
N ILE A 407 7.89 -9.44 15.39
CA ILE A 407 8.19 -10.21 14.17
C ILE A 407 9.66 -10.01 13.76
N GLU A 408 10.24 -8.86 14.08
CA GLU A 408 11.68 -8.59 13.90
C GLU A 408 12.56 -9.56 14.71
N GLN A 409 12.24 -9.81 15.98
CA GLN A 409 12.96 -10.79 16.81
C GLN A 409 12.80 -12.22 16.30
N MET A 410 11.67 -12.54 15.64
CA MET A 410 11.47 -13.87 15.03
C MET A 410 12.47 -14.13 13.88
N ALA A 411 13.09 -13.10 13.31
CA ALA A 411 14.09 -13.26 12.26
C ALA A 411 15.36 -13.98 12.75
N ASP A 412 15.75 -13.78 14.00
CA ASP A 412 16.90 -14.46 14.62
C ASP A 412 16.61 -15.97 14.74
N ILE A 413 15.42 -16.32 15.24
CA ILE A 413 14.95 -17.71 15.32
C ILE A 413 14.83 -18.33 13.92
N ALA A 414 14.30 -17.59 12.95
CA ALA A 414 14.23 -18.04 11.56
C ALA A 414 15.64 -18.38 11.03
N HIS A 415 16.63 -17.52 11.30
CA HIS A 415 18.01 -17.75 10.89
C HIS A 415 18.62 -19.00 11.54
N GLU A 416 18.41 -19.21 12.84
CA GLU A 416 18.85 -20.41 13.56
C GLU A 416 18.25 -21.70 13.01
N LEU A 417 16.99 -21.65 12.55
CA LEU A 417 16.28 -22.78 11.92
C LEU A 417 16.58 -22.94 10.42
N GLY A 418 17.45 -22.10 9.84
CA GLY A 418 17.80 -22.14 8.41
C GLY A 418 16.70 -21.62 7.47
N ILE A 419 15.74 -20.87 8.00
CA ILE A 419 14.70 -20.17 7.24
C ILE A 419 15.31 -18.87 6.66
N LEU A 420 15.06 -18.60 5.38
CA LEU A 420 15.54 -17.37 4.74
C LEU A 420 14.75 -16.16 5.24
N VAL A 421 15.36 -14.98 5.29
CA VAL A 421 14.65 -13.74 5.63
C VAL A 421 14.76 -12.80 4.44
N ASP A 422 13.63 -12.32 3.91
CA ASP A 422 13.57 -11.43 2.75
C ASP A 422 14.32 -10.10 2.98
N GLU A 423 14.33 -9.60 4.21
CA GLU A 423 15.03 -8.38 4.62
C GLU A 423 16.56 -8.50 4.59
N TYR A 424 17.13 -9.71 4.68
CA TYR A 424 18.59 -9.92 4.74
C TYR A 424 19.30 -9.83 3.36
N SER A 425 18.63 -9.27 2.36
CA SER A 425 19.30 -8.92 1.09
C SER A 425 20.37 -7.84 1.33
N PRO A 426 21.55 -7.93 0.70
CA PRO A 426 22.62 -6.95 0.89
C PRO A 426 22.17 -5.52 0.59
N GLU A 427 21.40 -5.32 -0.47
CA GLU A 427 20.88 -4.01 -0.88
C GLU A 427 19.95 -3.41 0.18
N CYS A 428 19.10 -4.24 0.80
CA CYS A 428 18.20 -3.80 1.87
C CYS A 428 18.98 -3.48 3.15
N GLN A 429 19.97 -4.29 3.52
CA GLN A 429 20.79 -4.08 4.71
C GLN A 429 21.67 -2.84 4.61
N THR A 430 22.34 -2.62 3.47
CA THR A 430 23.12 -1.38 3.23
C THR A 430 22.22 -0.16 3.28
N ALA A 431 21.05 -0.21 2.63
CA ALA A 431 20.06 0.85 2.68
C ALA A 431 19.55 1.12 4.10
N LYS A 432 19.31 0.07 4.90
CA LYS A 432 18.91 0.16 6.31
C LYS A 432 19.95 0.90 7.13
N THR A 433 21.21 0.49 7.06
CA THR A 433 22.32 1.15 7.78
C THR A 433 22.47 2.62 7.38
N ASN A 434 22.34 2.94 6.08
CA ASN A 434 22.41 4.32 5.60
C ASN A 434 21.24 5.18 6.12
N ALA A 435 20.03 4.62 6.20
CA ALA A 435 18.87 5.31 6.75
C ALA A 435 19.00 5.50 8.26
N GLU A 436 19.41 4.46 9.00
CA GLU A 436 19.67 4.50 10.44
C GLU A 436 20.72 5.54 10.80
N ALA A 437 21.82 5.64 10.03
CA ALA A 437 22.86 6.63 10.23
C ALA A 437 22.33 8.08 10.22
N ILE A 438 21.27 8.37 9.46
CA ILE A 438 20.61 9.69 9.47
C ILE A 438 19.59 9.76 10.60
N THR A 439 18.74 8.75 10.77
CA THR A 439 17.60 8.82 11.69
C THR A 439 17.97 8.69 13.16
N GLU A 440 19.07 8.04 13.50
CA GLU A 440 19.60 7.96 14.89
C GLU A 440 20.09 9.32 15.40
N GLU A 441 20.45 10.25 14.51
CA GLU A 441 20.87 11.61 14.86
C GLU A 441 19.68 12.51 15.26
N ILE A 442 18.44 12.06 14.99
CA ILE A 442 17.22 12.84 15.18
C ILE A 442 16.69 12.61 16.61
N GLN A 443 17.21 13.37 17.57
CA GLN A 443 16.68 13.37 18.95
C GLN A 443 15.45 14.29 19.09
N ASP A 444 15.54 15.47 18.47
CA ASP A 444 14.48 16.47 18.42
C ASP A 444 14.29 16.93 16.97
N ILE A 445 13.07 16.78 16.47
CA ILE A 445 12.73 17.06 15.07
C ILE A 445 12.91 18.56 14.74
N HIS A 446 12.57 19.44 15.68
CA HIS A 446 12.69 20.89 15.47
C HIS A 446 14.15 21.30 15.37
N ILE A 447 14.97 20.87 16.35
CA ILE A 447 16.41 21.17 16.37
C ILE A 447 17.08 20.58 15.12
N PHE A 448 16.73 19.34 14.76
CA PHE A 448 17.29 18.70 13.56
C PHE A 448 16.98 19.49 12.28
N LYS A 449 15.75 20.00 12.12
CA LYS A 449 15.41 20.85 10.97
C LYS A 449 16.24 22.14 10.93
N GLU A 450 16.38 22.82 12.07
CA GLU A 450 17.17 24.06 12.16
C GLU A 450 18.67 23.83 11.91
N ASP A 451 19.21 22.69 12.33
CA ASP A 451 20.65 22.41 12.23
C ASP A 451 21.03 21.74 10.91
N GLN A 452 20.22 20.81 10.40
CA GLN A 452 20.57 19.97 9.25
C GLN A 452 19.86 20.37 7.95
N LEU A 453 18.74 21.11 8.04
CA LEU A 453 17.87 21.47 6.91
C LEU A 453 17.68 23.00 6.83
N GLN A 454 18.80 23.73 6.85
CA GLN A 454 18.83 25.17 7.03
C GLN A 454 18.28 25.96 5.84
N ARG A 455 18.47 25.49 4.61
CA ARG A 455 18.18 26.28 3.40
C ARG A 455 16.69 26.36 3.11
N GLN A 456 15.89 25.37 3.51
CA GLN A 456 14.42 25.41 3.43
C GLN A 456 13.74 26.16 4.58
N GLY A 457 14.49 26.66 5.56
CA GLY A 457 13.97 27.35 6.74
C GLY A 457 13.52 28.79 6.46
N GLU A 458 13.84 29.70 7.39
CA GLU A 458 13.38 31.10 7.35
C GLU A 458 13.85 31.88 6.10
N ILE A 459 15.00 31.52 5.52
CA ILE A 459 15.47 32.19 4.30
C ILE A 459 14.56 31.89 3.12
N TRP A 460 14.11 30.64 2.98
CA TRP A 460 13.19 30.25 1.92
C TRP A 460 11.82 30.91 2.07
N LYS A 461 11.28 30.97 3.30
CA LYS A 461 10.03 31.72 3.57
C LYS A 461 10.14 33.21 3.20
N LYS A 462 11.27 33.84 3.51
CA LYS A 462 11.53 35.24 3.13
C LYS A 462 11.63 35.39 1.61
N LEU A 463 12.36 34.51 0.93
CA LEU A 463 12.46 34.49 -0.53
C LEU A 463 11.08 34.36 -1.18
N ALA A 464 10.25 33.41 -0.72
CA ALA A 464 8.88 33.25 -1.16
C ALA A 464 8.04 34.52 -0.98
N SER A 465 8.18 35.21 0.16
CA SER A 465 7.47 36.47 0.41
C SER A 465 7.90 37.59 -0.55
N LEU A 466 9.19 37.68 -0.87
CA LEU A 466 9.73 38.68 -1.81
C LEU A 466 9.30 38.38 -3.25
N GLU A 467 9.30 37.11 -3.65
CA GLU A 467 8.81 36.67 -4.97
C GLU A 467 7.33 37.02 -5.15
N LYS A 468 6.50 36.79 -4.13
CA LYS A 468 5.09 37.20 -4.17
C LYS A 468 4.94 38.72 -4.24
N GLU A 469 5.74 39.47 -3.49
CA GLU A 469 5.69 40.93 -3.47
C GLU A 469 6.11 41.56 -4.81
N GLU A 470 7.03 40.94 -5.54
CA GLU A 470 7.47 41.39 -6.87
C GLU A 470 6.32 41.47 -7.89
N PHE A 471 5.30 40.60 -7.74
CA PHE A 471 4.10 40.60 -8.57
C PHE A 471 2.93 41.37 -7.95
N ARG A 472 2.76 41.32 -6.61
CA ARG A 472 1.63 41.94 -5.92
C ARG A 472 1.79 43.44 -5.69
N LEU A 473 3.03 43.90 -5.49
CA LEU A 473 3.38 45.31 -5.23
C LEU A 473 2.53 45.97 -4.11
N ARG A 474 2.15 45.22 -3.08
CA ARG A 474 1.29 45.71 -1.97
C ARG A 474 2.00 46.78 -1.14
N LYS A 475 3.33 46.72 -1.05
CA LYS A 475 4.19 47.59 -0.24
C LYS A 475 4.90 48.66 -1.06
N LEU A 476 4.47 48.90 -2.31
CA LEU A 476 5.07 49.88 -3.24
C LEU A 476 5.16 51.30 -2.65
N GLY A 477 4.13 51.73 -1.92
CA GLY A 477 4.05 53.07 -1.34
C GLY A 477 4.13 54.16 -2.42
N SER A 478 5.05 55.11 -2.26
CA SER A 478 5.31 56.20 -3.23
C SER A 478 6.50 55.94 -4.16
N LYS A 479 7.11 54.75 -4.12
CA LYS A 479 8.27 54.40 -4.95
C LYS A 479 7.84 54.11 -6.39
N ASN A 480 8.78 54.30 -7.33
CA ASN A 480 8.62 53.81 -8.70
C ASN A 480 8.63 52.26 -8.70
N ILE A 481 7.79 51.66 -9.54
CA ILE A 481 7.67 50.20 -9.71
C ILE A 481 9.01 49.58 -10.08
N GLU A 482 9.75 50.18 -11.03
CA GLU A 482 11.04 49.62 -11.48
C GLU A 482 12.10 49.66 -10.39
N ASP A 483 12.21 50.79 -9.68
CA ASP A 483 13.15 50.94 -8.56
C ASP A 483 12.81 49.96 -7.43
N TYR A 484 11.52 49.79 -7.12
CA TYR A 484 11.07 48.87 -6.08
C TYR A 484 11.34 47.40 -6.46
N LYS A 485 11.08 46.99 -7.71
CA LYS A 485 11.44 45.65 -8.19
C LYS A 485 12.95 45.42 -8.17
N SER A 486 13.75 46.44 -8.48
CA SER A 486 15.22 46.37 -8.41
C SER A 486 15.71 46.19 -6.97
N GLU A 487 15.09 46.86 -5.99
CA GLU A 487 15.35 46.64 -4.56
C GLU A 487 15.02 45.20 -4.15
N LEU A 488 13.81 44.71 -4.47
CA LEU A 488 13.40 43.33 -4.15
C LEU A 488 14.36 42.30 -4.76
N LYS A 489 14.84 42.54 -5.97
CA LYS A 489 15.83 41.67 -6.63
C LYS A 489 17.16 41.64 -5.88
N LYS A 490 17.66 42.79 -5.41
CA LYS A 490 18.89 42.86 -4.60
C LYS A 490 18.72 42.10 -3.28
N ASP A 491 17.59 42.26 -2.61
CA ASP A 491 17.29 41.54 -1.37
C ASP A 491 17.27 40.02 -1.60
N ARG A 492 16.69 39.56 -2.71
CA ARG A 492 16.71 38.14 -3.10
C ARG A 492 18.13 37.64 -3.36
N GLU A 493 18.95 38.40 -4.08
CA GLU A 493 20.36 38.07 -4.34
C GLU A 493 21.17 37.97 -3.04
N GLU A 494 20.93 38.85 -2.07
CA GLU A 494 21.55 38.79 -0.74
C GLU A 494 21.11 37.53 0.03
N LEU A 495 19.82 37.21 0.04
CA LEU A 495 19.31 35.99 0.67
C LEU A 495 19.86 34.72 0.02
N ARG A 496 20.04 34.68 -1.31
CA ARG A 496 20.67 33.54 -2.00
C ARG A 496 22.17 33.43 -1.68
N LYS A 497 22.89 34.55 -1.50
CA LYS A 497 24.27 34.54 -1.00
C LYS A 497 24.33 33.97 0.41
N ASN A 498 23.40 34.37 1.28
CA ASN A 498 23.31 33.83 2.64
C ASN A 498 22.99 32.33 2.61
N GLN A 499 22.06 31.85 1.78
CA GLN A 499 21.81 30.41 1.59
C GLN A 499 23.06 29.65 1.13
N ASN A 500 23.86 30.22 0.22
CA ASN A 500 25.09 29.61 -0.26
C ASN A 500 26.24 29.64 0.76
N SER A 501 26.18 30.49 1.79
CA SER A 501 27.19 30.54 2.84
C SER A 501 27.14 29.35 3.80
N TYR A 502 26.03 28.61 3.82
CA TYR A 502 25.90 27.39 4.61
C TYR A 502 26.58 26.22 3.92
N ASP A 503 27.41 25.48 4.67
CA ASP A 503 27.97 24.22 4.21
C ASP A 503 26.89 23.13 4.08
N MET A 504 27.13 22.13 3.24
CA MET A 504 26.23 20.98 3.15
C MET A 504 26.27 20.18 4.45
N SER A 505 25.11 19.98 5.07
CA SER A 505 25.01 19.24 6.33
C SER A 505 25.41 17.77 6.16
N ARG A 506 25.82 17.12 7.26
CA ARG A 506 26.18 15.70 7.24
C ARG A 506 25.00 14.85 6.77
N ALA A 507 23.81 15.11 7.31
CA ALA A 507 22.59 14.40 6.95
C ALA A 507 22.26 14.54 5.44
N MET A 508 22.38 15.74 4.87
CA MET A 508 22.13 15.95 3.44
C MET A 508 23.19 15.31 2.55
N THR A 509 24.45 15.32 2.97
CA THR A 509 25.52 14.62 2.25
C THR A 509 25.25 13.12 2.19
N GLN A 510 24.93 12.50 3.33
CA GLN A 510 24.56 11.08 3.40
C GLN A 510 23.30 10.78 2.59
N PHE A 511 22.28 11.64 2.66
CA PHE A 511 21.04 11.49 1.89
C PHE A 511 21.32 11.50 0.39
N ILE A 512 22.03 12.51 -0.13
CA ILE A 512 22.39 12.61 -1.56
C ILE A 512 23.20 11.40 -2.02
N VAL A 513 24.17 10.95 -1.22
CA VAL A 513 24.98 9.76 -1.54
C VAL A 513 24.10 8.52 -1.63
N ALA A 514 23.22 8.30 -0.65
CA ALA A 514 22.36 7.11 -0.61
C ALA A 514 21.31 7.08 -1.73
N ILE A 515 20.72 8.22 -2.09
CA ILE A 515 19.79 8.26 -3.24
C ILE A 515 20.51 8.15 -4.59
N SER A 516 21.80 8.53 -4.64
CA SER A 516 22.64 8.36 -5.83
C SER A 516 23.08 6.91 -6.05
N SER A 517 22.94 6.03 -5.05
CA SER A 517 23.23 4.60 -5.19
C SER A 517 22.46 3.99 -6.38
N PRO A 518 23.09 3.13 -7.20
CA PRO A 518 22.44 2.52 -8.34
C PRO A 518 21.44 1.42 -7.94
N GLY A 519 20.50 1.11 -8.85
CA GLY A 519 19.64 -0.06 -8.72
C GLY A 519 18.55 0.08 -7.64
N THR A 520 18.29 -1.00 -6.91
CA THR A 520 17.20 -1.08 -5.92
C THR A 520 17.56 -0.54 -4.55
N GLU A 521 18.85 -0.36 -4.25
CA GLU A 521 19.34 0.15 -2.96
C GLU A 521 18.73 1.51 -2.63
N ARG A 522 18.69 2.45 -3.60
CA ARG A 522 18.08 3.77 -3.40
C ARG A 522 16.60 3.69 -2.97
N PHE A 523 15.86 2.71 -3.49
CA PHE A 523 14.44 2.54 -3.17
C PHE A 523 14.24 1.94 -1.78
N TYR A 524 15.10 0.99 -1.39
CA TYR A 524 15.14 0.48 -0.03
C TYR A 524 15.47 1.62 0.95
N PHE A 525 16.44 2.47 0.59
CA PHE A 525 16.85 3.60 1.44
C PHE A 525 15.70 4.58 1.64
N LEU A 526 15.03 5.01 0.56
CA LEU A 526 13.89 5.91 0.65
C LEU A 526 12.73 5.29 1.46
N LYS A 527 12.48 3.99 1.30
CA LYS A 527 11.47 3.28 2.11
C LYS A 527 11.88 3.23 3.59
N TRP A 528 13.11 2.86 3.92
CA TRP A 528 13.61 2.88 5.30
C TRP A 528 13.54 4.28 5.92
N MET A 529 13.98 5.31 5.20
CA MET A 529 13.86 6.70 5.63
C MET A 529 12.41 7.07 5.94
N ARG A 530 11.47 6.78 5.04
CA ARG A 530 10.04 7.01 5.28
C ARG A 530 9.57 6.29 6.55
N MET A 531 9.88 5.00 6.68
CA MET A 531 9.43 4.20 7.83
C MET A 531 10.00 4.69 9.16
N ASN A 532 11.30 4.99 9.21
CA ASN A 532 11.98 5.45 10.42
C ASN A 532 11.49 6.84 10.84
N LEU A 533 11.34 7.76 9.88
CA LEU A 533 10.81 9.09 10.13
C LEU A 533 9.36 9.04 10.62
N ASP A 534 8.50 8.21 10.01
CA ASP A 534 7.12 7.95 10.44
C ASP A 534 7.07 7.51 11.91
N ASN A 535 7.91 6.53 12.28
CA ASN A 535 7.97 6.02 13.66
C ASN A 535 8.40 7.10 14.66
N LEU A 536 9.43 7.90 14.33
CA LEU A 536 9.89 9.01 15.17
C LEU A 536 8.79 10.06 15.40
N SER A 537 8.08 10.45 14.35
CA SER A 537 6.95 11.37 14.51
C SER A 537 5.79 10.76 15.28
N CYS A 538 5.46 9.48 15.09
CA CYS A 538 4.38 8.83 15.84
C CYS A 538 4.63 8.89 17.35
N VAL A 539 5.85 8.61 17.81
CA VAL A 539 6.22 8.71 19.23
C VAL A 539 6.05 10.14 19.74
N LYS A 540 6.66 11.13 19.08
CA LYS A 540 6.55 12.54 19.50
C LYS A 540 5.12 13.08 19.46
N LEU A 541 4.35 12.75 18.43
CA LEU A 541 2.96 13.17 18.30
C LEU A 541 2.09 12.55 19.39
N SER A 542 2.35 11.31 19.80
CA SER A 542 1.62 10.69 20.91
C SER A 542 1.85 11.44 22.23
N GLU A 543 3.10 11.77 22.57
CA GLU A 543 3.46 12.58 23.75
C GLU A 543 2.80 13.97 23.73
N LEU A 544 2.85 14.65 22.58
CA LEU A 544 2.25 15.99 22.44
C LEU A 544 0.73 15.95 22.53
N ARG A 545 0.07 14.93 21.98
CA ARG A 545 -1.38 14.74 22.09
C ARG A 545 -1.84 14.44 23.50
N GLU A 546 -1.05 13.71 24.27
CA GLU A 546 -1.34 13.49 25.70
C GLU A 546 -1.25 14.79 26.49
N LYS A 547 -0.18 15.57 26.29
CA LYS A 547 -0.05 16.91 26.89
C LYS A 547 -1.21 17.83 26.48
N TYR A 548 -1.60 17.82 25.20
CA TYR A 548 -2.74 18.57 24.71
C TYR A 548 -4.03 18.20 25.46
N LYS A 549 -4.33 16.89 25.56
CA LYS A 549 -5.51 16.39 26.30
C LYS A 549 -5.51 16.77 27.77
N GLU A 550 -4.35 16.72 28.43
CA GLU A 550 -4.22 17.14 29.83
C GLU A 550 -4.50 18.63 30.00
N LYS A 551 -3.91 19.46 29.14
CA LYS A 551 -4.04 20.92 29.20
C LYS A 551 -5.44 21.41 28.84
N CYS A 552 -6.14 20.74 27.92
CA CYS A 552 -7.53 21.03 27.58
C CYS A 552 -8.54 20.79 28.72
N LYS A 553 -8.17 20.08 29.79
CA LYS A 553 -9.06 19.91 30.96
C LYS A 553 -9.21 21.19 31.78
N ASN A 554 -8.29 22.16 31.62
CA ASN A 554 -8.31 23.43 32.33
C ASN A 554 -8.55 24.58 31.32
N SER A 555 -9.64 25.33 31.50
CA SER A 555 -10.10 26.37 30.57
C SER A 555 -9.20 27.63 30.49
N GLU A 556 -8.21 27.76 31.38
CA GLU A 556 -7.30 28.90 31.47
C GLU A 556 -6.05 28.77 30.57
N ASN A 557 -5.77 27.59 29.98
CA ASN A 557 -4.50 27.29 29.28
C ASN A 557 -4.49 27.61 27.77
N LYS A 558 -5.24 28.60 27.29
CA LYS A 558 -5.40 28.85 25.84
C LYS A 558 -4.08 29.09 25.09
N GLU A 559 -3.11 29.78 25.69
CA GLU A 559 -1.81 30.05 25.05
C GLU A 559 -0.90 28.82 25.06
N GLU A 560 -0.93 27.99 26.12
CA GLU A 560 -0.17 26.73 26.15
C GLU A 560 -0.71 25.72 25.14
N ILE A 561 -2.03 25.68 24.93
CA ILE A 561 -2.69 24.85 23.92
C ILE A 561 -2.22 25.26 22.52
N LYS A 562 -2.17 26.56 22.22
CA LYS A 562 -1.64 27.07 20.95
C LYS A 562 -0.18 26.70 20.72
N GLU A 563 0.64 26.77 21.77
CA GLU A 563 2.05 26.38 21.69
C GLU A 563 2.19 24.87 21.42
N ILE A 564 1.36 24.03 22.04
CA ILE A 564 1.32 22.58 21.76
C ILE A 564 0.86 22.32 20.32
N ASP A 565 -0.15 23.03 19.81
CA ASP A 565 -0.59 22.91 18.40
C ASP A 565 0.52 23.30 17.41
N ARG A 566 1.27 24.36 17.71
CA ARG A 566 2.46 24.77 16.95
C ARG A 566 3.53 23.68 16.97
N GLN A 567 3.78 23.07 18.14
CA GLN A 567 4.73 21.97 18.27
C GLN A 567 4.28 20.72 17.52
N ILE A 568 3.00 20.37 17.54
CA ILE A 568 2.44 19.25 16.76
C ILE A 568 2.68 19.47 15.27
N SER A 569 2.38 20.68 14.78
CA SER A 569 2.57 21.05 13.36
C SER A 569 4.05 20.95 12.95
N ASN A 570 4.96 21.44 13.82
CA ASN A 570 6.40 21.48 13.56
C ASN A 570 7.11 20.12 13.79
N SER A 571 6.48 19.18 14.49
CA SER A 571 7.04 17.85 14.81
C SER A 571 6.87 16.83 13.67
N SER A 572 6.39 17.26 12.51
CA SER A 572 6.34 16.44 11.30
C SER A 572 7.70 16.45 10.60
N LEU A 573 8.27 15.30 10.28
CA LEU A 573 9.47 15.20 9.43
C LEU A 573 9.30 13.99 8.53
N GLY A 574 9.47 14.18 7.24
CA GLY A 574 9.33 13.14 6.24
C GLY A 574 10.35 13.34 5.12
N THR A 575 10.39 12.40 4.18
CA THR A 575 11.35 12.42 3.06
C THR A 575 11.19 13.67 2.19
N GLU A 576 9.98 14.24 2.12
CA GLU A 576 9.70 15.50 1.42
C GLU A 576 10.57 16.66 1.90
N HIS A 577 10.89 16.73 3.20
CA HIS A 577 11.75 17.77 3.73
C HIS A 577 13.20 17.63 3.23
N PHE A 578 13.71 16.41 3.06
CA PHE A 578 15.05 16.19 2.50
C PHE A 578 15.10 16.55 1.01
N PHE A 579 14.06 16.20 0.24
CA PHE A 579 13.94 16.61 -1.16
C PHE A 579 13.79 18.13 -1.30
N ARG A 580 13.05 18.79 -0.40
CA ARG A 580 12.92 20.24 -0.36
C ARG A 580 14.25 20.93 -0.08
N GLU A 581 15.02 20.42 0.89
CA GLU A 581 16.39 20.92 1.15
C GLU A 581 17.27 20.75 -0.08
N MET A 582 17.21 19.59 -0.71
CA MET A 582 17.97 19.30 -1.94
C MET A 582 17.64 20.29 -3.06
N GLY A 583 16.36 20.60 -3.25
CA GLY A 583 15.91 21.61 -4.22
C GLY A 583 16.44 22.99 -3.89
N GLN A 584 16.41 23.40 -2.62
CA GLN A 584 16.99 24.69 -2.19
C GLN A 584 18.52 24.72 -2.31
N ILE A 585 19.21 23.60 -2.08
CA ILE A 585 20.64 23.47 -2.32
C ILE A 585 20.96 23.71 -3.80
N TYR A 586 20.19 23.07 -4.68
CA TYR A 586 20.33 23.21 -6.12
C TYR A 586 20.05 24.65 -6.58
N GLU A 587 18.91 25.24 -6.22
CA GLU A 587 18.54 26.59 -6.64
C GLU A 587 19.52 27.66 -6.15
N ALA A 588 20.00 27.54 -4.91
CA ALA A 588 21.01 28.45 -4.38
C ALA A 588 22.30 28.37 -5.23
N SER A 589 22.72 27.16 -5.62
CA SER A 589 23.92 26.96 -6.44
C SER A 589 23.84 27.62 -7.83
N LEU A 590 22.63 27.79 -8.38
CA LEU A 590 22.44 28.45 -9.69
C LEU A 590 22.81 29.94 -9.66
N SER A 591 22.81 30.56 -8.47
CA SER A 591 23.24 31.95 -8.26
C SER A 591 24.76 32.11 -8.31
N LEU A 592 25.53 31.02 -8.27
CA LEU A 592 26.99 31.01 -8.38
C LEU A 592 27.43 31.00 -9.86
N PRO A 593 28.66 31.43 -10.18
CA PRO A 593 29.21 31.33 -11.54
C PRO A 593 29.17 29.91 -12.08
N GLN A 594 28.99 29.73 -13.40
CA GLN A 594 28.96 28.40 -14.03
C GLN A 594 30.25 27.58 -13.84
N THR A 595 31.38 28.25 -13.63
CA THR A 595 32.69 27.63 -13.37
C THR A 595 32.88 27.20 -11.92
N ASP A 596 31.93 27.50 -11.03
CA ASP A 596 32.05 27.17 -9.61
C ASP A 596 31.93 25.65 -9.39
N PRO A 597 32.89 25.01 -8.68
CA PRO A 597 32.86 23.58 -8.42
C PRO A 597 31.58 23.11 -7.70
N ALA A 598 31.05 23.90 -6.77
CA ALA A 598 29.85 23.54 -6.01
C ALA A 598 28.64 23.45 -6.95
N ARG A 599 28.53 24.39 -7.90
CA ARG A 599 27.47 24.35 -8.92
C ARG A 599 27.60 23.13 -9.83
N GLN A 600 28.81 22.79 -10.28
CA GLN A 600 29.03 21.64 -11.17
C GLN A 600 28.68 20.30 -10.51
N GLN A 601 29.02 20.13 -9.23
CA GLN A 601 28.73 18.90 -8.49
C GLN A 601 27.23 18.65 -8.33
N LEU A 602 26.40 19.70 -8.30
CA LEU A 602 24.96 19.60 -8.02
C LEU A 602 24.07 19.49 -9.28
N GLN A 603 24.63 19.60 -10.48
CA GLN A 603 23.85 19.58 -11.74
C GLN A 603 23.09 18.27 -11.99
N HIS A 604 23.50 17.17 -11.37
CA HIS A 604 22.86 15.87 -11.56
C HIS A 604 21.60 15.67 -10.69
N LEU A 605 21.36 16.54 -9.70
CA LEU A 605 20.26 16.36 -8.74
C LEU A 605 18.86 16.39 -9.38
N PRO A 606 18.54 17.32 -10.31
CA PRO A 606 17.23 17.32 -10.97
C PRO A 606 16.98 16.03 -11.76
N LYS A 607 18.02 15.50 -12.42
CA LYS A 607 17.94 14.23 -13.15
C LYS A 607 17.63 13.06 -12.23
N LEU A 608 18.23 13.02 -11.04
CA LEU A 608 17.97 11.98 -10.06
C LEU A 608 16.52 11.98 -9.58
N CYS A 609 15.95 13.16 -9.31
CA CYS A 609 14.54 13.28 -8.96
C CYS A 609 13.60 12.93 -10.14
N ALA A 610 13.98 13.26 -11.37
CA ALA A 610 13.24 12.84 -12.56
C ALA A 610 13.19 11.30 -12.71
N GLU A 611 14.30 10.61 -12.43
CA GLU A 611 14.34 9.14 -12.38
C GLU A 611 13.40 8.58 -11.29
N LEU A 612 13.40 9.18 -10.09
CA LEU A 612 12.49 8.77 -9.00
C LEU A 612 11.02 8.95 -9.38
N LEU A 613 10.68 10.07 -10.04
CA LEU A 613 9.32 10.35 -10.52
C LEU A 613 8.88 9.32 -11.57
N LEU A 614 9.78 8.90 -12.48
CA LEU A 614 9.50 7.83 -13.45
C LEU A 614 9.28 6.47 -12.81
N ASP A 615 9.92 6.21 -11.68
CA ASP A 615 9.74 4.98 -10.91
C ASP A 615 8.54 5.05 -9.95
N GLY A 616 7.76 6.13 -9.99
CA GLY A 616 6.49 6.28 -9.28
C GLY A 616 6.60 6.85 -7.88
N PHE A 617 7.72 7.49 -7.53
CA PHE A 617 7.84 8.21 -6.25
C PHE A 617 7.14 9.58 -6.33
N PRO A 618 6.32 9.94 -5.32
CA PRO A 618 5.72 11.26 -5.27
C PRO A 618 6.77 12.33 -4.96
N LEU A 619 6.71 13.46 -5.66
CA LEU A 619 7.54 14.64 -5.43
C LEU A 619 6.70 15.85 -5.07
N GLU A 620 7.22 16.71 -4.19
CA GLU A 620 6.55 17.96 -3.81
C GLU A 620 6.62 18.96 -4.98
N LEU A 621 5.45 19.43 -5.41
CA LEU A 621 5.25 20.47 -6.42
C LEU A 621 5.11 21.85 -5.77
N VAL A 622 4.31 21.94 -4.71
CA VAL A 622 4.08 23.18 -3.95
C VAL A 622 4.53 22.92 -2.53
N ASP A 623 5.43 23.75 -2.01
CA ASP A 623 5.81 23.73 -0.61
C ASP A 623 4.72 24.42 0.22
N GLY A 624 4.02 23.64 1.06
CA GLY A 624 2.99 24.14 1.97
C GLY A 624 3.52 24.96 3.15
N ASP A 625 4.79 24.85 3.52
CA ASP A 625 5.41 25.62 4.60
C ASP A 625 5.75 27.05 4.18
N ALA A 626 6.31 27.23 2.98
CA ALA A 626 6.59 28.53 2.42
C ALA A 626 5.44 29.08 1.55
N SER A 627 4.42 28.26 1.28
CA SER A 627 3.34 28.55 0.34
C SER A 627 3.86 28.99 -1.03
N ASN A 628 4.90 28.32 -1.55
CA ASN A 628 5.59 28.72 -2.79
C ASN A 628 6.04 27.50 -3.61
N ILE A 629 6.36 27.73 -4.88
CA ILE A 629 6.91 26.72 -5.79
C ILE A 629 8.39 27.05 -6.00
N PRO A 630 9.33 26.12 -5.75
CA PRO A 630 10.72 26.28 -6.19
C PRO A 630 10.77 26.10 -7.71
N LEU A 631 10.44 27.17 -8.44
CA LEU A 631 10.17 27.14 -9.88
C LEU A 631 11.35 26.60 -10.68
N ARG A 632 12.58 26.98 -10.34
CA ARG A 632 13.77 26.51 -11.09
C ARG A 632 14.01 25.04 -10.84
N TRP A 633 13.89 24.60 -9.58
CA TRP A 633 14.00 23.19 -9.23
C TRP A 633 12.96 22.33 -9.95
N VAL A 634 11.68 22.69 -9.87
CA VAL A 634 10.60 21.93 -10.51
C VAL A 634 10.75 21.96 -12.03
N SER A 635 11.10 23.11 -12.62
CA SER A 635 11.38 23.23 -14.05
C SER A 635 12.45 22.26 -14.52
N ASP A 636 13.58 22.23 -13.81
CA ASP A 636 14.74 21.45 -14.22
C ASP A 636 14.49 19.95 -14.03
N VAL A 637 13.73 19.56 -13.00
CA VAL A 637 13.27 18.17 -12.81
C VAL A 637 12.34 17.75 -13.96
N LEU A 638 11.36 18.58 -14.33
CA LEU A 638 10.43 18.27 -15.43
C LEU A 638 11.12 18.30 -16.80
N SER A 639 12.11 19.17 -16.98
CA SER A 639 12.96 19.21 -18.17
C SER A 639 13.80 17.94 -18.29
N GLN A 640 14.47 17.52 -17.20
CA GLN A 640 15.18 16.24 -17.18
C GLN A 640 14.25 15.04 -17.37
N LEU A 641 13.02 15.10 -16.85
CA LEU A 641 12.01 14.09 -17.10
C LEU A 641 11.69 14.01 -18.60
N SER A 642 11.49 15.16 -19.25
CA SER A 642 11.29 15.27 -20.70
C SER A 642 12.48 14.74 -21.51
N ASP A 643 13.72 14.91 -21.03
CA ASP A 643 14.89 14.32 -21.68
C ASP A 643 14.95 12.79 -21.51
N LEU A 644 14.54 12.27 -20.34
CA LEU A 644 14.49 10.84 -20.04
C LEU A 644 13.36 10.12 -20.79
N VAL A 645 12.28 10.84 -21.13
CA VAL A 645 11.14 10.31 -21.89
C VAL A 645 11.13 10.94 -23.29
N SER A 646 11.47 10.17 -24.32
CA SER A 646 11.52 10.62 -25.75
C SER A 646 10.68 11.86 -26.09
N SER A 647 11.29 12.91 -26.64
CA SER A 647 10.64 14.17 -27.04
C SER A 647 9.32 13.95 -27.82
N ASN A 648 8.25 14.62 -27.41
CA ASN A 648 6.85 14.57 -27.94
C ASN A 648 5.86 13.68 -27.17
N ARG A 649 6.08 13.42 -25.87
CA ARG A 649 5.10 12.68 -25.06
C ARG A 649 4.09 13.61 -24.40
N LYS A 650 2.81 13.23 -24.53
CA LYS A 650 1.69 13.97 -23.94
C LYS A 650 1.42 13.49 -22.52
N ILE A 651 1.18 14.43 -21.62
CA ILE A 651 0.83 14.16 -20.21
C ILE A 651 -0.60 14.65 -19.97
N LEU A 652 -1.40 13.81 -19.30
CA LEU A 652 -2.71 14.18 -18.78
C LEU A 652 -2.63 14.34 -17.27
N VAL A 653 -3.28 15.37 -16.71
CA VAL A 653 -3.20 15.72 -15.30
C VAL A 653 -4.55 15.55 -14.61
N VAL A 654 -4.54 14.79 -13.52
CA VAL A 654 -5.69 14.61 -12.63
C VAL A 654 -5.32 15.11 -11.25
N THR A 655 -6.11 16.05 -10.73
CA THR A 655 -5.91 16.63 -9.39
C THR A 655 -7.10 16.33 -8.49
N VAL A 656 -6.87 16.18 -7.19
CA VAL A 656 -7.93 16.18 -6.17
C VAL A 656 -7.89 17.46 -5.33
N LEU A 657 -9.05 18.07 -5.08
CA LEU A 657 -9.26 19.21 -4.20
C LEU A 657 -10.34 18.89 -3.18
N GLY A 658 -10.29 19.53 -2.01
CA GLY A 658 -11.31 19.34 -0.98
C GLY A 658 -10.84 19.77 0.40
N VAL A 659 -11.78 19.88 1.35
CA VAL A 659 -11.48 20.25 2.73
C VAL A 659 -10.52 19.25 3.37
N HIS A 660 -9.85 19.72 4.40
CA HIS A 660 -9.02 18.93 5.27
C HIS A 660 -9.71 17.65 5.79
N SER A 661 -8.97 16.54 5.83
CA SER A 661 -9.44 15.22 6.31
C SER A 661 -10.59 14.54 5.56
N THR A 662 -11.03 15.04 4.41
CA THR A 662 -12.16 14.44 3.63
C THR A 662 -11.83 13.13 2.90
N GLY A 663 -10.62 12.58 3.06
CA GLY A 663 -10.21 11.31 2.42
C GLY A 663 -9.67 11.42 0.98
N LYS A 664 -9.16 12.60 0.57
CA LYS A 664 -8.59 12.84 -0.77
C LYS A 664 -7.50 11.84 -1.19
N SER A 665 -6.44 11.74 -0.40
CA SER A 665 -5.33 10.83 -0.67
C SER A 665 -5.78 9.37 -0.60
N THR A 666 -6.75 9.04 0.26
CA THR A 666 -7.39 7.71 0.33
C THR A 666 -8.15 7.37 -0.95
N LEU A 667 -8.89 8.33 -1.52
CA LEU A 667 -9.60 8.18 -2.78
C LEU A 667 -8.61 7.91 -3.93
N LEU A 668 -7.54 8.72 -4.04
CA LEU A 668 -6.50 8.54 -5.05
C LEU A 668 -5.77 7.20 -4.91
N ASN A 669 -5.37 6.83 -3.69
CA ASN A 669 -4.70 5.57 -3.38
C ASN A 669 -5.58 4.35 -3.72
N THR A 670 -6.91 4.47 -3.57
CA THR A 670 -7.86 3.40 -3.95
C THR A 670 -8.09 3.36 -5.46
N MET A 671 -8.19 4.53 -6.10
CA MET A 671 -8.50 4.65 -7.53
C MET A 671 -7.32 4.19 -8.42
N PHE A 672 -6.11 4.63 -8.09
CA PHE A 672 -4.92 4.40 -8.90
C PHE A 672 -3.93 3.40 -8.29
N GLY A 673 -4.16 2.92 -7.06
CA GLY A 673 -3.21 2.02 -6.37
C GLY A 673 -1.94 2.73 -5.87
N VAL A 674 -1.91 4.07 -5.91
CA VAL A 674 -0.75 4.90 -5.54
C VAL A 674 -0.55 4.97 -4.02
N GLN A 675 0.59 5.54 -3.58
CA GLN A 675 1.06 5.53 -2.19
C GLN A 675 1.22 6.94 -1.58
N PHE A 676 0.26 7.85 -1.80
CA PHE A 676 0.22 9.15 -1.10
C PHE A 676 0.07 8.95 0.42
N ALA A 677 0.60 9.88 1.20
CA ALA A 677 0.56 9.81 2.67
C ALA A 677 -0.88 10.00 3.20
N VAL A 678 -1.31 9.18 4.16
CA VAL A 678 -2.68 9.15 4.72
C VAL A 678 -2.72 9.15 6.26
N SER A 679 -1.61 9.43 6.95
CA SER A 679 -1.53 9.24 8.41
C SER A 679 -2.29 10.31 9.20
N SER A 680 -2.88 9.92 10.34
CA SER A 680 -3.79 10.75 11.15
C SER A 680 -3.13 11.89 11.93
N GLY A 681 -1.94 12.31 11.54
CA GLY A 681 -1.18 13.40 12.16
C GLY A 681 -0.20 14.09 11.21
N ARG A 682 -0.18 13.69 9.93
CA ARG A 682 0.55 14.36 8.87
C ARG A 682 -0.42 14.54 7.71
N CYS A 683 -1.12 15.66 7.74
CA CYS A 683 -1.92 16.04 6.59
C CYS A 683 -0.97 16.44 5.47
N THR A 684 -1.28 16.10 4.23
CA THR A 684 -0.56 16.61 3.06
C THR A 684 -0.50 18.14 3.20
N ARG A 685 0.70 18.73 3.15
CA ARG A 685 0.93 20.18 3.17
C ARG A 685 1.54 20.57 1.83
N GLY A 686 0.93 21.52 1.13
CA GLY A 686 1.25 21.84 -0.25
C GLY A 686 0.61 20.87 -1.27
N ALA A 687 1.33 20.56 -2.35
CA ALA A 687 0.83 19.65 -3.39
C ALA A 687 1.93 18.71 -3.86
N PHE A 688 1.58 17.44 -4.09
CA PHE A 688 2.50 16.38 -4.48
C PHE A 688 2.08 15.80 -5.81
N MET A 689 3.04 15.63 -6.71
CA MET A 689 2.83 15.05 -8.03
C MET A 689 3.42 13.64 -8.11
N LEU A 690 2.71 12.73 -8.77
CA LEU A 690 3.15 11.36 -9.04
C LEU A 690 2.83 10.99 -10.49
N LEU A 691 3.81 10.40 -11.19
CA LEU A 691 3.67 10.04 -12.59
C LEU A 691 3.30 8.55 -12.75
N ILE A 692 2.22 8.29 -13.48
CA ILE A 692 1.75 6.95 -13.84
C ILE A 692 1.94 6.76 -15.34
N LYS A 693 2.48 5.62 -15.75
CA LYS A 693 2.67 5.31 -17.16
C LYS A 693 1.39 4.70 -17.78
N ILE A 694 1.08 5.12 -19.00
CA ILE A 694 -0.01 4.55 -19.81
C ILE A 694 0.55 3.41 -20.67
N ASN A 695 -0.11 2.24 -20.64
CA ASN A 695 0.24 1.10 -21.48
C ASN A 695 -0.08 1.40 -22.96
N GLU A 696 0.70 0.86 -23.90
CA GLU A 696 0.60 1.08 -25.35
C GLU A 696 -0.82 0.92 -25.91
N ASP A 697 -1.61 -0.01 -25.37
CA ASP A 697 -3.00 -0.23 -25.77
C ASP A 697 -3.90 0.98 -25.44
N MET A 698 -3.69 1.57 -24.26
CA MET A 698 -4.44 2.75 -23.80
C MET A 698 -3.90 4.06 -24.36
N LYS A 699 -2.63 4.10 -24.80
CA LYS A 699 -2.07 5.31 -25.43
C LYS A 699 -2.85 5.74 -26.66
N LYS A 700 -3.35 4.78 -27.45
CA LYS A 700 -4.17 5.08 -28.64
C LYS A 700 -5.53 5.66 -28.27
N VAL A 701 -6.08 5.25 -27.13
CA VAL A 701 -7.39 5.70 -26.64
C VAL A 701 -7.29 7.09 -26.02
N LEU A 702 -6.28 7.31 -25.18
CA LEU A 702 -6.08 8.55 -24.43
C LEU A 702 -5.24 9.59 -25.17
N ASN A 703 -4.57 9.21 -26.27
CA ASN A 703 -3.59 10.04 -26.98
C ASN A 703 -2.52 10.61 -26.03
N CYS A 704 -2.04 9.78 -25.09
CA CYS A 704 -1.21 10.20 -23.96
C CYS A 704 -0.28 9.07 -23.51
N ASP A 705 0.93 9.40 -23.06
CA ASP A 705 1.93 8.45 -22.58
C ASP A 705 1.96 8.31 -21.06
N PHE A 706 1.61 9.37 -20.33
CA PHE A 706 1.68 9.42 -18.87
C PHE A 706 0.53 10.21 -18.27
N MET A 707 0.06 9.76 -17.11
CA MET A 707 -0.89 10.48 -16.27
C MET A 707 -0.17 11.03 -15.04
N LEU A 708 -0.25 12.33 -14.81
CA LEU A 708 0.24 12.98 -13.61
C LEU A 708 -0.90 13.10 -12.61
N ILE A 709 -0.76 12.48 -11.44
CA ILE A 709 -1.70 12.60 -10.33
C ILE A 709 -1.17 13.64 -9.36
N ILE A 710 -1.99 14.64 -9.02
CA ILE A 710 -1.65 15.66 -8.03
C ILE A 710 -2.56 15.50 -6.79
N ASP A 711 -1.94 15.16 -5.66
CA ASP A 711 -2.60 15.19 -4.35
C ASP A 711 -2.32 16.55 -3.68
N THR A 712 -3.36 17.18 -3.15
CA THR A 712 -3.24 18.50 -2.53
C THR A 712 -3.51 18.46 -1.04
N GLU A 713 -2.99 19.46 -0.33
CA GLU A 713 -3.39 19.74 1.02
C GLU A 713 -4.90 19.97 1.16
N GLY A 714 -5.37 19.79 2.38
CA GLY A 714 -6.74 20.11 2.75
C GLY A 714 -6.99 21.60 2.80
N LEU A 715 -7.96 22.07 2.02
CA LEU A 715 -8.42 23.44 2.12
C LEU A 715 -8.97 23.72 3.52
N LYS A 716 -8.73 24.94 4.03
CA LYS A 716 -9.17 25.41 5.35
C LYS A 716 -8.74 24.53 6.53
N SER A 717 -7.46 24.12 6.58
CA SER A 717 -6.99 23.42 7.78
C SER A 717 -7.11 24.31 9.04
N PRO A 718 -7.48 23.76 10.20
CA PRO A 718 -7.55 24.50 11.47
C PRO A 718 -6.21 25.15 11.85
N GLU A 719 -5.11 24.51 11.43
CA GLU A 719 -3.72 24.94 11.61
C GLU A 719 -3.42 26.26 10.88
N HIS A 720 -4.04 26.49 9.71
CA HIS A 720 -3.89 27.71 8.93
C HIS A 720 -5.00 28.73 9.16
N ALA A 721 -6.17 28.33 9.67
CA ALA A 721 -7.33 29.22 9.87
C ALA A 721 -7.07 30.44 10.79
N GLN A 722 -5.98 30.41 11.57
CA GLN A 722 -5.58 31.49 12.48
C GLN A 722 -4.62 32.53 11.84
N LEU A 723 -4.13 32.29 10.62
CA LEU A 723 -3.30 33.23 9.88
C LEU A 723 -4.18 34.20 9.07
N GLU A 724 -3.88 35.51 9.14
CA GLU A 724 -4.61 36.59 8.44
C GLU A 724 -4.70 36.39 6.90
N ASN A 725 -3.89 35.51 6.30
CA ASN A 725 -3.82 35.25 4.85
C ASN A 725 -4.24 33.82 4.41
N SER A 726 -4.87 33.03 5.28
CA SER A 726 -5.18 31.62 4.99
C SER A 726 -6.11 31.41 3.78
N TYR A 727 -7.06 32.31 3.58
CA TYR A 727 -7.94 32.31 2.41
C TYR A 727 -7.19 32.59 1.11
N GLU A 728 -6.16 33.44 1.13
CA GLU A 728 -5.34 33.72 -0.05
C GLU A 728 -4.55 32.47 -0.46
N HIS A 729 -3.95 31.78 0.51
CA HIS A 729 -3.19 30.56 0.24
C HIS A 729 -4.05 29.47 -0.40
N ASN A 730 -5.25 29.22 0.16
CA ASN A 730 -6.20 28.26 -0.39
C ASN A 730 -6.60 28.62 -1.84
N ASN A 731 -6.86 29.89 -2.11
CA ASN A 731 -7.20 30.37 -3.46
C ASN A 731 -6.02 30.25 -4.43
N GLU A 732 -4.80 30.54 -4.00
CA GLU A 732 -3.58 30.38 -4.81
C GLU A 732 -3.37 28.93 -5.19
N LEU A 733 -3.43 28.02 -4.22
CA LEU A 733 -3.26 26.59 -4.44
C LEU A 733 -4.33 26.07 -5.40
N ALA A 734 -5.61 26.35 -5.13
CA ALA A 734 -6.71 25.92 -5.97
C ALA A 734 -6.57 26.46 -7.41
N THR A 735 -6.23 27.74 -7.57
CA THR A 735 -6.02 28.36 -8.89
C THR A 735 -4.90 27.66 -9.66
N LEU A 736 -3.77 27.37 -8.99
CA LEU A 736 -2.63 26.69 -9.60
C LEU A 736 -2.99 25.29 -10.06
N VAL A 737 -3.49 24.44 -9.14
CA VAL A 737 -3.68 23.02 -9.45
C VAL A 737 -4.82 22.82 -10.44
N VAL A 738 -5.88 23.63 -10.38
CA VAL A 738 -6.93 23.65 -11.40
C VAL A 738 -6.38 24.04 -12.77
N GLY A 739 -5.47 25.02 -12.83
CA GLY A 739 -4.85 25.44 -14.09
C GLY A 739 -3.87 24.46 -14.71
N LEU A 740 -3.31 23.57 -13.88
CA LEU A 740 -2.47 22.46 -14.33
C LEU A 740 -3.28 21.22 -14.76
N SER A 741 -4.57 21.15 -14.41
CA SER A 741 -5.36 19.93 -14.53
C SER A 741 -6.20 19.84 -15.80
N ASP A 742 -6.26 18.65 -16.39
CA ASP A 742 -7.28 18.31 -17.39
C ASP A 742 -8.60 17.95 -16.70
N VAL A 743 -8.53 17.20 -15.60
CA VAL A 743 -9.67 16.83 -14.76
C VAL A 743 -9.36 17.15 -13.30
N THR A 744 -10.26 17.90 -12.66
CA THR A 744 -10.21 18.19 -11.22
C THR A 744 -11.31 17.41 -10.48
N ILE A 745 -10.93 16.65 -9.46
CA ILE A 745 -11.86 15.95 -8.57
C ILE A 745 -12.09 16.85 -7.35
N VAL A 746 -13.32 17.30 -7.12
CA VAL A 746 -13.68 18.08 -5.93
C VAL A 746 -14.36 17.15 -4.93
N ASN A 747 -13.62 16.79 -3.89
CA ASN A 747 -14.03 15.87 -2.85
C ASN A 747 -14.74 16.62 -1.70
N ILE A 748 -15.99 16.23 -1.44
CA ILE A 748 -16.90 16.86 -0.49
C ILE A 748 -17.36 15.80 0.52
N GLU A 749 -17.24 16.10 1.82
CA GLU A 749 -17.67 15.20 2.89
C GLU A 749 -19.02 15.64 3.47
N MET A 750 -20.02 14.73 3.41
CA MET A 750 -21.38 14.93 3.95
C MET A 750 -22.13 16.20 3.50
N GLU A 751 -23.43 16.28 3.80
CA GLU A 751 -24.34 17.39 3.51
C GLU A 751 -24.08 18.64 4.40
N ASN A 752 -22.82 18.97 4.74
CA ASN A 752 -22.55 20.24 5.43
C ASN A 752 -22.61 21.39 4.42
N SER A 753 -23.78 22.05 4.35
CA SER A 753 -24.01 23.16 3.41
C SER A 753 -23.02 24.31 3.55
N THR A 754 -22.37 24.46 4.70
CA THR A 754 -21.42 25.57 4.94
C THR A 754 -20.06 25.25 4.32
N GLU A 755 -19.52 24.06 4.59
CA GLU A 755 -18.24 23.60 4.02
C GLU A 755 -18.33 23.46 2.50
N MET A 756 -19.47 22.99 2.00
CA MET A 756 -19.75 22.92 0.58
C MET A 756 -19.65 24.31 -0.07
N LYS A 757 -20.37 25.31 0.46
CA LYS A 757 -20.34 26.68 -0.09
C LYS A 757 -18.94 27.27 -0.12
N ASP A 758 -18.18 27.01 0.93
CA ASP A 758 -16.83 27.50 1.10
C ASP A 758 -15.83 26.93 0.09
N ILE A 759 -15.82 25.60 -0.12
CA ILE A 759 -14.97 24.97 -1.15
C ILE A 759 -15.39 25.46 -2.53
N LEU A 760 -16.69 25.45 -2.79
CA LEU A 760 -17.22 25.81 -4.09
C LEU A 760 -16.87 27.25 -4.46
N GLN A 761 -16.87 28.19 -3.52
CA GLN A 761 -16.43 29.55 -3.78
C GLN A 761 -14.96 29.60 -4.25
N ILE A 762 -14.05 28.91 -3.55
CA ILE A 762 -12.62 28.82 -3.90
C ILE A 762 -12.46 28.24 -5.31
N VAL A 763 -13.16 27.14 -5.58
CA VAL A 763 -13.09 26.39 -6.84
C VAL A 763 -13.68 27.21 -8.00
N VAL A 764 -14.79 27.91 -7.81
CA VAL A 764 -15.41 28.80 -8.80
C VAL A 764 -14.47 29.95 -9.17
N HIS A 765 -13.80 30.57 -8.18
CA HIS A 765 -12.78 31.60 -8.46
C HIS A 765 -11.62 31.04 -9.30
N ALA A 766 -11.14 29.83 -8.99
CA ALA A 766 -10.10 29.17 -9.77
C ALA A 766 -10.54 28.95 -11.23
N PHE A 767 -11.75 28.44 -11.46
CA PHE A 767 -12.28 28.22 -12.81
C PHE A 767 -12.50 29.52 -13.58
N LEU A 768 -13.01 30.56 -12.93
CA LEU A 768 -13.19 31.88 -13.55
C LEU A 768 -11.87 32.41 -14.11
N ARG A 769 -10.79 32.30 -13.32
CA ARG A 769 -9.44 32.68 -13.75
C ARG A 769 -8.92 31.80 -14.88
N MET A 770 -9.21 30.50 -14.86
CA MET A 770 -8.80 29.60 -15.95
C MET A 770 -9.47 29.93 -17.28
N LYS A 771 -10.74 30.36 -17.24
CA LYS A 771 -11.43 30.82 -18.45
C LYS A 771 -10.74 32.03 -19.08
N GLU A 772 -10.16 32.93 -18.28
CA GLU A 772 -9.45 34.11 -18.81
C GLU A 772 -8.19 33.75 -19.58
N VAL A 773 -7.49 32.71 -19.15
CA VAL A 773 -6.33 32.16 -19.87
C VAL A 773 -6.72 31.18 -20.98
N GLY A 774 -8.01 31.11 -21.33
CA GLY A 774 -8.53 30.30 -22.43
C GLY A 774 -8.68 28.82 -22.11
N LYS A 775 -8.49 28.40 -20.86
CA LYS A 775 -8.67 27.01 -20.42
C LYS A 775 -10.09 26.76 -19.90
N LYS A 776 -10.65 25.62 -20.28
CA LYS A 776 -11.90 25.10 -19.70
C LYS A 776 -11.60 23.75 -19.06
N PRO A 777 -11.11 23.74 -17.80
CA PRO A 777 -10.88 22.47 -17.11
C PRO A 777 -12.19 21.70 -16.97
N LYS A 778 -12.11 20.37 -16.83
CA LYS A 778 -13.25 19.51 -16.49
C LYS A 778 -13.23 19.22 -14.99
N CYS A 779 -14.40 19.04 -14.38
CA CYS A 779 -14.52 18.75 -12.94
C CYS A 779 -15.53 17.65 -12.66
N VAL A 780 -15.24 16.88 -11.61
CA VAL A 780 -16.13 15.88 -11.03
C VAL A 780 -16.28 16.14 -9.54
N PHE A 781 -17.50 16.30 -9.06
CA PHE A 781 -17.81 16.39 -7.63
C PHE A 781 -18.02 14.99 -7.05
N VAL A 782 -17.31 14.70 -5.97
CA VAL A 782 -17.36 13.42 -5.27
C VAL A 782 -17.88 13.64 -3.85
N HIS A 783 -19.04 13.09 -3.55
CA HIS A 783 -19.68 13.14 -2.25
C HIS A 783 -19.36 11.86 -1.48
N GLN A 784 -18.58 11.99 -0.40
CA GLN A 784 -18.16 10.87 0.45
C GLN A 784 -19.22 10.50 1.49
N ASN A 785 -19.20 9.24 1.92
CA ASN A 785 -20.06 8.66 2.96
C ASN A 785 -21.57 8.63 2.63
N VAL A 786 -21.92 8.54 1.34
CA VAL A 786 -23.33 8.47 0.88
C VAL A 786 -23.66 7.02 0.52
N SER A 787 -24.51 6.37 1.32
CA SER A 787 -24.77 4.92 1.23
C SER A 787 -26.20 4.54 0.78
N ASP A 788 -27.13 5.49 0.68
CA ASP A 788 -28.51 5.20 0.31
C ASP A 788 -28.62 4.98 -1.21
N VAL A 789 -29.20 3.84 -1.63
CA VAL A 789 -29.45 3.50 -3.04
C VAL A 789 -30.36 4.53 -3.70
N SER A 790 -31.27 5.14 -2.92
CA SER A 790 -32.15 6.22 -3.39
C SER A 790 -31.45 7.57 -3.51
N ALA A 791 -30.20 7.71 -3.05
CA ALA A 791 -29.45 8.94 -3.19
C ALA A 791 -29.36 9.36 -4.67
N HIS A 792 -29.14 8.43 -5.60
CA HIS A 792 -29.04 8.82 -7.02
C HIS A 792 -30.33 9.45 -7.58
N GLU A 793 -31.52 9.01 -7.15
CA GLU A 793 -32.82 9.55 -7.59
C GLU A 793 -33.30 10.74 -6.75
N LYS A 794 -33.21 10.68 -5.42
CA LYS A 794 -33.58 11.77 -4.50
C LYS A 794 -32.71 13.01 -4.72
N ASN A 795 -31.45 12.80 -5.12
CA ASN A 795 -30.51 13.89 -5.37
C ASN A 795 -30.77 14.60 -6.71
N LEU A 796 -31.79 14.29 -7.50
CA LEU A 796 -32.12 15.13 -8.67
C LEU A 796 -32.50 16.55 -8.23
N GLN A 797 -33.15 16.68 -7.06
CA GLN A 797 -33.40 17.96 -6.41
C GLN A 797 -32.12 18.58 -5.85
N ASP A 798 -31.24 17.79 -5.23
CA ASP A 798 -29.97 18.28 -4.65
C ASP A 798 -28.94 18.65 -5.73
N ARG A 799 -28.93 17.98 -6.89
CA ARG A 799 -28.13 18.34 -8.07
C ARG A 799 -28.58 19.67 -8.65
N LYS A 800 -29.89 19.91 -8.71
CA LYS A 800 -30.44 21.21 -9.10
C LYS A 800 -30.07 22.29 -8.10
N LEU A 801 -30.21 22.00 -6.80
CA LEU A 801 -29.83 22.92 -5.73
C LEU A 801 -28.33 23.24 -5.77
N LEU A 802 -27.48 22.24 -6.00
CA LEU A 802 -26.03 22.41 -6.16
C LEU A 802 -25.72 23.28 -7.38
N LEU A 803 -26.35 23.02 -8.53
CA LEU A 803 -26.16 23.84 -9.72
C LEU A 803 -26.64 25.29 -9.49
N GLU A 804 -27.75 25.50 -8.80
CA GLU A 804 -28.25 26.82 -8.41
C GLU A 804 -27.24 27.53 -7.51
N GLN A 805 -26.71 26.85 -6.49
CA GLN A 805 -25.66 27.38 -5.61
C GLN A 805 -24.37 27.72 -6.38
N LEU A 806 -23.95 26.86 -7.30
CA LEU A 806 -22.80 27.09 -8.18
C LEU A 806 -23.02 28.32 -9.07
N ASN A 807 -24.24 28.50 -9.61
CA ASN A 807 -24.59 29.68 -10.40
C ASN A 807 -24.57 30.96 -9.55
N GLU A 808 -25.12 30.92 -8.34
CA GLU A 808 -25.09 32.05 -7.40
C GLU A 808 -23.65 32.45 -7.04
N MET A 809 -22.81 31.48 -6.71
CA MET A 809 -21.39 31.71 -6.42
C MET A 809 -20.63 32.22 -7.64
N THR A 810 -20.95 31.70 -8.82
CA THR A 810 -20.36 32.17 -10.09
C THR A 810 -20.68 33.64 -10.30
N GLN A 811 -21.92 34.05 -10.11
CA GLN A 811 -22.32 35.46 -10.22
C GLN A 811 -21.63 36.34 -9.16
N ALA A 812 -21.50 35.86 -7.93
CA ALA A 812 -20.81 36.59 -6.87
C ALA A 812 -19.32 36.77 -7.18
N ALA A 813 -18.63 35.69 -7.55
CA ALA A 813 -17.23 35.69 -7.92
C ALA A 813 -16.97 36.53 -9.19
N ALA A 814 -17.84 36.43 -10.19
CA ALA A 814 -17.82 37.24 -11.40
C ALA A 814 -17.93 38.74 -11.09
N LYS A 815 -18.81 39.15 -10.16
CA LYS A 815 -18.91 40.55 -9.73
C LYS A 815 -17.62 41.03 -9.04
N MET A 816 -17.03 40.19 -8.18
CA MET A 816 -15.78 40.52 -7.48
C MET A 816 -14.61 40.70 -8.45
N GLU A 817 -14.52 39.85 -9.48
CA GLU A 817 -13.47 39.88 -10.51
C GLU A 817 -13.80 40.87 -11.67
N LYS A 818 -14.93 41.60 -11.59
CA LYS A 818 -15.45 42.54 -12.63
C LYS A 818 -15.72 41.89 -14.00
N LYS A 819 -16.32 40.69 -13.99
CA LYS A 819 -16.62 39.83 -15.16
C LYS A 819 -18.08 39.38 -15.19
N GLU A 820 -19.01 40.33 -15.08
CA GLU A 820 -20.45 40.10 -14.96
C GLU A 820 -21.11 39.39 -16.17
N GLU A 821 -20.36 39.17 -17.25
CA GLU A 821 -20.77 38.34 -18.39
C GLU A 821 -20.98 36.87 -18.04
N ASN A 822 -20.33 36.35 -16.99
CA ASN A 822 -20.51 34.98 -16.51
C ASN A 822 -21.70 34.91 -15.55
N LYS A 823 -22.79 34.26 -15.97
CA LYS A 823 -24.05 34.18 -15.19
C LYS A 823 -24.36 32.79 -14.67
N SER A 824 -23.78 31.77 -15.29
CA SER A 824 -23.93 30.37 -14.92
C SER A 824 -22.57 29.69 -14.76
N PHE A 825 -22.51 28.65 -13.94
CA PHE A 825 -21.31 27.84 -13.74
C PHE A 825 -20.85 27.17 -15.05
N THR A 826 -21.80 26.79 -15.90
CA THR A 826 -21.54 26.24 -17.25
C THR A 826 -20.93 27.27 -18.21
N ASP A 827 -21.02 28.57 -17.92
CA ASP A 827 -20.30 29.58 -18.70
C ASP A 827 -18.80 29.48 -18.45
N VAL A 828 -18.40 29.03 -17.25
CA VAL A 828 -17.02 29.01 -16.77
C VAL A 828 -16.34 27.67 -17.07
N MET A 829 -17.11 26.58 -17.02
CA MET A 829 -16.60 25.21 -17.07
C MET A 829 -17.56 24.28 -17.83
N GLU A 830 -17.01 23.24 -18.45
CA GLU A 830 -17.79 22.13 -18.98
C GLU A 830 -18.26 21.22 -17.83
N TYR A 831 -19.53 21.39 -17.42
CA TYR A 831 -20.15 20.63 -16.34
C TYR A 831 -21.49 20.04 -16.77
N SER A 832 -21.69 18.76 -16.45
CA SER A 832 -22.96 18.05 -16.61
C SER A 832 -23.47 17.63 -15.22
N PRO A 833 -24.66 18.07 -14.79
CA PRO A 833 -25.25 17.63 -13.52
C PRO A 833 -25.46 16.11 -13.43
N ASP A 834 -25.65 15.44 -14.58
CA ASP A 834 -25.95 14.01 -14.62
C ASP A 834 -24.70 13.14 -14.49
N THR A 835 -23.56 13.58 -15.05
CA THR A 835 -22.31 12.82 -15.04
C THR A 835 -21.25 13.39 -14.10
N GLY A 836 -21.41 14.64 -13.66
CA GLY A 836 -20.44 15.38 -12.87
C GLY A 836 -20.56 15.20 -11.35
N ASN A 837 -21.54 14.42 -10.85
CA ASN A 837 -21.72 14.17 -9.41
C ASN A 837 -21.68 12.68 -9.10
N TRP A 838 -20.78 12.28 -8.20
CA TRP A 838 -20.58 10.90 -7.79
C TRP A 838 -20.78 10.76 -6.28
N TYR A 839 -21.50 9.71 -5.88
CA TYR A 839 -21.81 9.43 -4.49
C TYR A 839 -21.12 8.14 -4.09
N ILE A 840 -20.18 8.25 -3.16
CA ILE A 840 -19.33 7.14 -2.73
C ILE A 840 -19.73 6.75 -1.30
N PRO A 841 -19.97 5.45 -1.02
CA PRO A 841 -20.34 4.98 0.32
C PRO A 841 -19.17 5.13 1.31
N GLY A 842 -19.41 4.82 2.59
CA GLY A 842 -18.33 4.85 3.59
C GLY A 842 -17.26 3.79 3.32
N LEU A 843 -16.00 4.14 3.61
CA LEU A 843 -14.82 3.28 3.38
C LEU A 843 -14.89 1.94 4.12
N TRP A 844 -15.38 1.92 5.36
CA TRP A 844 -15.36 0.73 6.22
C TRP A 844 -16.72 0.03 6.25
N ASN A 845 -16.71 -1.30 6.16
CA ASN A 845 -17.90 -2.13 6.39
C ASN A 845 -17.93 -2.60 7.86
N GLY A 846 -18.41 -1.73 8.75
CA GLY A 846 -18.46 -1.97 10.20
C GLY A 846 -17.58 -0.99 10.98
N ASN A 847 -17.21 -1.37 12.21
CA ASN A 847 -16.44 -0.52 13.11
C ASN A 847 -14.94 -0.88 13.05
N PRO A 848 -14.05 0.04 12.65
CA PRO A 848 -12.60 -0.14 12.80
C PRO A 848 -12.22 -0.44 14.26
N PRO A 849 -11.12 -1.19 14.51
CA PRO A 849 -10.05 -1.52 13.56
C PRO A 849 -10.18 -2.88 12.86
N MET A 850 -11.17 -3.71 13.24
CA MET A 850 -11.40 -5.03 12.63
C MET A 850 -12.35 -5.00 11.42
N ALA A 851 -12.93 -3.84 11.10
CA ALA A 851 -13.74 -3.70 9.90
C ALA A 851 -12.90 -3.86 8.62
N PRO A 852 -13.35 -4.66 7.65
CA PRO A 852 -12.78 -4.66 6.30
C PRO A 852 -13.26 -3.45 5.51
N VAL A 853 -12.59 -3.19 4.38
CA VAL A 853 -13.03 -2.19 3.41
C VAL A 853 -14.39 -2.59 2.83
N ASN A 854 -15.26 -1.60 2.63
CA ASN A 854 -16.55 -1.78 2.02
C ASN A 854 -16.40 -2.07 0.52
N ALA A 855 -16.89 -3.23 0.07
CA ALA A 855 -16.87 -3.57 -1.35
C ALA A 855 -17.56 -2.51 -2.22
N GLY A 856 -18.67 -1.92 -1.74
CA GLY A 856 -19.36 -0.84 -2.44
C GLY A 856 -18.53 0.42 -2.59
N TYR A 857 -17.59 0.70 -1.68
CA TYR A 857 -16.64 1.80 -1.82
C TYR A 857 -15.67 1.53 -2.98
N SER A 858 -15.01 0.37 -2.96
CA SER A 858 -14.06 -0.01 -4.00
C SER A 858 -14.70 -0.04 -5.39
N GLU A 859 -15.92 -0.57 -5.52
CA GLU A 859 -16.66 -0.58 -6.80
C GLU A 859 -17.08 0.83 -7.24
N ALA A 860 -17.58 1.69 -6.35
CA ALA A 860 -17.93 3.06 -6.71
C ALA A 860 -16.71 3.89 -7.15
N VAL A 861 -15.57 3.71 -6.47
CA VAL A 861 -14.29 4.35 -6.86
C VAL A 861 -13.79 3.80 -8.20
N TYR A 862 -14.00 2.52 -8.47
CA TYR A 862 -13.68 1.91 -9.75
C TYR A 862 -14.50 2.47 -10.90
N GLU A 863 -15.82 2.62 -10.73
CA GLU A 863 -16.68 3.26 -11.73
C GLU A 863 -16.30 4.72 -11.96
N LEU A 864 -15.96 5.45 -10.90
CA LEU A 864 -15.43 6.81 -11.01
C LEU A 864 -14.11 6.85 -11.80
N LYS A 865 -13.21 5.89 -11.59
CA LYS A 865 -11.97 5.76 -12.38
C LYS A 865 -12.27 5.62 -13.87
N LYS A 866 -13.19 4.72 -14.24
CA LYS A 866 -13.59 4.51 -15.64
C LYS A 866 -14.13 5.81 -16.24
N HIS A 867 -14.99 6.50 -15.50
CA HIS A 867 -15.56 7.76 -15.93
C HIS A 867 -14.49 8.84 -16.16
N ILE A 868 -13.54 9.01 -15.23
CA ILE A 868 -12.43 9.96 -15.39
C ILE A 868 -11.60 9.62 -16.63
N ILE A 869 -11.29 8.34 -16.85
CA ILE A 869 -10.52 7.92 -18.02
C ILE A 869 -11.30 8.18 -19.33
N GLN A 870 -12.62 7.99 -19.34
CA GLN A 870 -13.47 8.36 -20.46
C GLN A 870 -13.51 9.88 -20.70
N LEU A 871 -13.61 10.69 -19.64
CA LEU A 871 -13.58 12.15 -19.74
C LEU A 871 -12.27 12.66 -20.36
N LEU A 872 -11.15 12.03 -19.97
CA LEU A 872 -9.83 12.31 -20.49
C LEU A 872 -9.68 11.91 -21.97
N GLY A 873 -10.23 10.75 -22.38
CA GLY A 873 -10.23 10.33 -23.79
C GLY A 873 -11.06 11.23 -24.70
N ASN A 874 -12.10 11.88 -24.15
CA ASN A 874 -12.94 12.85 -24.86
C ASN A 874 -12.40 14.29 -24.79
N CYS A 875 -11.27 14.53 -24.14
CA CYS A 875 -10.59 15.82 -24.29
C CYS A 875 -9.97 15.88 -25.68
N GLU A 876 -10.42 16.79 -26.54
CA GLU A 876 -9.54 17.28 -27.60
C GLU A 876 -8.28 17.74 -26.89
N SER A 877 -7.12 17.16 -27.23
CA SER A 877 -5.88 17.46 -26.52
C SER A 877 -5.65 18.96 -26.56
N SER A 878 -6.03 19.67 -25.50
CA SER A 878 -5.47 20.98 -25.20
C SER A 878 -3.98 20.75 -25.16
N VAL A 879 -3.25 21.66 -25.78
CA VAL A 879 -1.81 21.61 -25.96
C VAL A 879 -1.17 21.65 -24.56
N ASN A 880 -1.10 20.50 -23.88
CA ASN A 880 -0.40 20.32 -22.61
C ASN A 880 1.12 20.18 -22.83
N ASP A 881 1.64 20.64 -23.97
CA ASP A 881 3.03 21.10 -24.08
C ASP A 881 3.29 22.26 -23.08
N GLU A 882 2.22 22.84 -22.52
CA GLU A 882 2.25 23.88 -21.51
C GLU A 882 2.79 23.49 -20.12
N ILE A 883 2.92 22.24 -19.68
CA ILE A 883 3.62 22.00 -18.39
C ILE A 883 5.11 22.30 -18.53
N LEU A 884 5.67 22.09 -19.73
CA LEU A 884 7.02 22.52 -20.08
C LEU A 884 7.05 24.02 -20.45
N HIS A 885 6.03 24.55 -21.13
CA HIS A 885 5.99 25.95 -21.56
C HIS A 885 5.54 26.99 -20.50
N ILE A 886 4.69 26.65 -19.53
CA ILE A 886 4.25 27.53 -18.42
C ILE A 886 5.43 27.90 -17.50
N ILE A 887 6.50 27.12 -17.54
CA ILE A 887 7.73 27.39 -16.78
C ILE A 887 8.78 28.13 -17.61
N ASP A 888 8.72 28.03 -18.95
CA ASP A 888 9.64 28.74 -19.86
C ASP A 888 9.20 30.18 -20.22
N GLU A 889 7.92 30.56 -20.09
CA GLU A 889 7.46 31.95 -20.27
C GLU A 889 7.54 32.85 -19.01
N LYS A 890 8.36 32.48 -18.00
CA LYS A 890 8.65 33.34 -16.83
C LYS A 890 10.09 33.84 -16.74
#